data_AF-C5BY93-F1
#
_entry.id   AF-C5BY93-F1
#
_cell.length_a   1.000
_cell.length_b   1.000
_cell.length_c   1.000
_cell.angle_alpha   90.00
_cell.angle_beta   90.00
_cell.angle_gamma   90.00
#
_symmetry.space_group_name_H-M   'P 1'
#
loop_
_entity.id
_entity.type
_entity.pdbx_description
1 polymer ?
#
loop_
_entity_poly.entity_id
_entity_poly.type
_entity_poly.pdbx_seq_one_letter_code
_entity_poly.pdbx_strand_id
1 'polypeptide(L)'
;MCCNDATNPAYTPGPDGPLPGPLPGPFPEPGPFPGPFPEPFPGRPPERVWPPRDFPPYWLCWRWGGISGRYSGSSGHVLLGERIDLRIDVDVRHNANSPVMHRVSADHFRRRFSGRPPFGSFASVYLESWIIDAPRVTWNRCSAVITGAVRYWSGGHAATTAEIVVRWSHGPIESATVTLTEGASVRVYQCEYVSDSFRELELELDYAASVEIAPLVPTYDTHAHNNRPADTPQRTLTIEETYREAGVAVQYSPNSSVVDDSAASFTSWSPGELHDAMETAFSRYPSTWPAWRMWGLQAGTFDASSVGGIMFDAAAAYGGAGDAPDRQGFAVFRNHSWFTDLVDGPPGNQDEAWAMRHFLYTWVHEAGHAFNLLHSWNKSRPSSLSWMNYDWKYDEINGADTFWSRFRFRFDDEELIHIRHGNRASVIMGADPWASGGHLEDPSGASADQDAPGAVELVLRTKDFVDFLEPVAVELRLRNLTNEPVLVDGRLDPVHGTTTVYVRTPAGRTVQYAPIMCQIGLSDDVVLAPADRADGDGTDRLSRSVPLVYGTGGFMFAEPGEYQVRAVYAAAGHLVVSNTVRIRVGQPASVQDDRFAASFLRPEVGLTIALGGSMSQHLGDAVGILTEAAERFAGSGAGVAAAETVARSIGRDFFRREIDADSDRMVKGHSADPGAALAITAPALETLSGSKDPAANLAEHRLVNLRREMHDARGDGAAAAKELTALADDLAGRGVNAVVLEEVRDQAGQAAPTRRRSTRSTSAKRKKS
;
A
#
# COMPACT_ATOMS: atom_id res chain seq x y z
N MET A 1 7.83 -31.10 -11.55
CA MET A 1 7.96 -32.52 -11.93
C MET A 1 6.78 -33.26 -11.29
N CYS A 2 5.76 -33.57 -12.11
CA CYS A 2 4.63 -34.51 -11.91
C CYS A 2 3.63 -34.25 -10.75
N CYS A 3 2.30 -34.42 -10.85
CA CYS A 3 1.29 -34.62 -11.91
C CYS A 3 -0.10 -34.64 -11.20
N ASN A 4 -1.17 -34.33 -11.96
CA ASN A 4 -2.62 -34.65 -11.87
C ASN A 4 -3.08 -35.74 -10.85
N ASP A 5 -4.30 -35.75 -10.29
CA ASP A 5 -5.58 -35.87 -10.99
C ASP A 5 -6.75 -35.76 -10.00
N ALA A 6 -7.89 -35.29 -10.52
CA ALA A 6 -9.17 -35.23 -9.84
C ALA A 6 -9.98 -36.49 -10.14
N THR A 7 -10.70 -37.03 -9.14
CA THR A 7 -12.04 -37.60 -9.34
C THR A 7 -12.83 -37.56 -8.04
N ASN A 8 -13.88 -36.75 -8.04
CA ASN A 8 -15.04 -36.92 -7.16
C ASN A 8 -15.94 -38.04 -7.74
N PRO A 9 -16.79 -38.70 -6.94
CA PRO A 9 -18.19 -38.40 -7.19
C PRO A 9 -19.06 -38.27 -5.93
N ALA A 10 -19.96 -37.30 -6.04
CA ALA A 10 -21.25 -37.12 -5.38
C ALA A 10 -21.77 -38.23 -4.47
N TYR A 11 -22.20 -37.84 -3.26
CA TYR A 11 -23.23 -38.56 -2.50
C TYR A 11 -24.31 -37.57 -2.03
N THR A 12 -25.49 -37.72 -2.61
CA THR A 12 -26.77 -37.15 -2.17
C THR A 12 -27.23 -37.90 -0.90
N PRO A 13 -27.63 -37.23 0.19
CA PRO A 13 -28.24 -37.92 1.33
C PRO A 13 -29.75 -38.05 1.13
N GLY A 14 -30.22 -39.27 0.89
CA GLY A 14 -31.61 -39.67 1.08
C GLY A 14 -31.85 -40.15 2.53
N PRO A 15 -33.05 -39.93 3.09
CA PRO A 15 -33.38 -40.20 4.49
C PRO A 15 -33.68 -41.70 4.73
N ASP A 16 -33.69 -42.08 6.00
CA ASP A 16 -34.19 -43.35 6.59
C ASP A 16 -33.16 -44.39 7.08
N GLY A 17 -32.68 -44.15 8.32
CA GLY A 17 -32.60 -45.15 9.41
C GLY A 17 -31.21 -45.75 9.76
N PRO A 18 -31.01 -46.36 10.97
CA PRO A 18 -31.73 -46.24 12.24
C PRO A 18 -30.84 -45.78 13.43
N LEU A 19 -31.50 -45.44 14.55
CA LEU A 19 -30.95 -44.90 15.81
C LEU A 19 -29.96 -45.82 16.55
N PRO A 20 -29.05 -45.25 17.38
CA PRO A 20 -28.02 -45.99 18.13
C PRO A 20 -28.56 -46.65 19.43
N GLY A 21 -28.09 -47.87 19.70
CA GLY A 21 -28.31 -48.63 20.94
C GLY A 21 -27.30 -48.31 22.06
N PRO A 22 -27.53 -48.79 23.30
CA PRO A 22 -27.25 -48.06 24.53
C PRO A 22 -25.88 -48.34 25.19
N LEU A 23 -25.48 -47.36 26.02
CA LEU A 23 -24.33 -47.38 26.95
C LEU A 23 -24.45 -48.48 28.01
N PRO A 24 -23.34 -49.15 28.39
CA PRO A 24 -23.30 -49.98 29.59
C PRO A 24 -22.65 -49.27 30.79
N GLY A 25 -23.37 -49.26 31.90
CA GLY A 25 -22.82 -49.34 33.26
C GLY A 25 -23.60 -50.42 34.04
N PRO A 26 -23.43 -50.63 35.36
CA PRO A 26 -22.31 -50.33 36.27
C PRO A 26 -21.69 -51.64 36.85
N PHE A 27 -20.58 -51.56 37.58
CA PHE A 27 -20.01 -52.68 38.36
C PHE A 27 -20.19 -52.48 39.89
N PRO A 28 -20.23 -53.56 40.69
CA PRO A 28 -21.04 -53.68 41.92
C PRO A 28 -20.30 -53.41 43.25
N GLU A 29 -21.11 -53.30 44.30
CA GLU A 29 -20.81 -53.13 45.74
C GLU A 29 -20.10 -54.33 46.44
N PRO A 30 -19.59 -54.14 47.69
CA PRO A 30 -18.54 -54.97 48.30
C PRO A 30 -19.05 -56.16 49.15
N GLY A 31 -18.26 -57.24 49.17
CA GLY A 31 -18.46 -58.43 50.03
C GLY A 31 -17.47 -58.53 51.22
N PRO A 32 -17.73 -59.41 52.20
CA PRO A 32 -17.34 -59.24 53.61
C PRO A 32 -15.97 -59.84 54.00
N PHE A 33 -15.42 -59.33 55.12
CA PHE A 33 -14.25 -59.81 55.85
C PHE A 33 -14.40 -61.23 56.42
N PRO A 34 -13.27 -61.95 56.61
CA PRO A 34 -12.92 -62.40 57.96
C PRO A 34 -11.42 -62.21 58.31
N GLY A 35 -11.13 -61.92 59.59
CA GLY A 35 -9.80 -61.61 60.18
C GLY A 35 -8.88 -62.82 60.44
N PRO A 36 -7.99 -62.83 61.47
CA PRO A 36 -7.54 -61.77 62.37
C PRO A 36 -6.07 -61.34 62.17
N PHE A 37 -5.73 -60.20 62.77
CA PHE A 37 -4.42 -59.54 62.80
C PHE A 37 -3.35 -60.31 63.58
N PRO A 38 -2.08 -60.31 63.13
CA PRO A 38 -0.93 -60.37 64.02
C PRO A 38 -0.53 -58.97 64.50
N GLU A 39 -0.33 -58.83 65.80
CA GLU A 39 0.18 -57.62 66.46
C GLU A 39 1.67 -57.34 66.14
N PRO A 40 2.14 -56.09 66.38
CA PRO A 40 3.23 -55.48 65.64
C PRO A 40 4.63 -55.71 66.26
N PHE A 41 5.62 -55.91 65.38
CA PHE A 41 7.03 -55.68 65.73
C PHE A 41 7.29 -54.17 65.84
N PRO A 42 8.05 -53.69 66.84
CA PRO A 42 8.40 -52.28 66.97
C PRO A 42 9.53 -51.94 65.98
N GLY A 43 9.18 -51.75 64.72
CA GLY A 43 10.06 -51.15 63.71
C GLY A 43 10.06 -49.63 63.86
N ARG A 44 11.26 -49.02 63.90
CA ARG A 44 11.47 -47.56 63.86
C ARG A 44 10.50 -46.90 62.86
N PRO A 45 9.90 -45.74 63.18
CA PRO A 45 9.14 -44.99 62.19
C PRO A 45 10.06 -44.73 60.99
N PRO A 46 9.58 -44.91 59.75
CA PRO A 46 10.36 -44.49 58.59
C PRO A 46 10.64 -43.00 58.78
N GLU A 47 11.92 -42.63 58.76
CA GLU A 47 12.32 -41.24 58.64
C GLU A 47 11.51 -40.66 57.48
N ARG A 48 10.66 -39.67 57.78
CA ARG A 48 10.16 -38.78 56.74
C ARG A 48 11.39 -38.11 56.16
N VAL A 49 11.88 -38.68 55.06
CA VAL A 49 12.74 -37.95 54.13
C VAL A 49 11.85 -36.84 53.61
N TRP A 50 11.90 -35.69 54.28
CA TRP A 50 11.43 -34.45 53.69
C TRP A 50 12.20 -34.31 52.37
N PRO A 51 11.53 -34.08 51.23
CA PRO A 51 12.27 -33.74 50.01
C PRO A 51 13.18 -32.55 50.35
N PRO A 52 14.40 -32.50 49.80
CA PRO A 52 15.35 -31.44 50.12
C PRO A 52 14.67 -30.07 50.01
N ARG A 53 14.84 -29.25 51.05
CA ARG A 53 14.28 -27.90 51.24
C ARG A 53 14.81 -26.86 50.23
N ASP A 54 15.39 -27.29 49.12
CA ASP A 54 16.08 -26.41 48.17
C ASP A 54 15.19 -26.00 46.98
N PHE A 55 13.89 -26.26 47.06
CA PHE A 55 12.95 -25.72 46.10
C PHE A 55 12.44 -24.38 46.61
N PRO A 56 12.73 -23.25 45.94
CA PRO A 56 12.10 -21.98 46.28
C PRO A 56 10.57 -22.18 46.31
N PRO A 57 9.85 -21.59 47.27
CA PRO A 57 8.39 -21.66 47.32
C PRO A 57 7.75 -21.41 45.95
N TYR A 58 6.69 -22.14 45.59
CA TYR A 58 6.05 -22.04 44.27
C TYR A 58 5.59 -20.61 43.91
N TRP A 59 5.24 -19.81 44.91
CA TRP A 59 4.84 -18.42 44.73
C TRP A 59 5.99 -17.50 44.31
N LEU A 60 7.26 -17.85 44.58
CA LEU A 60 8.44 -17.08 44.12
C LEU A 60 8.60 -17.12 42.60
N CYS A 61 8.12 -18.16 41.94
CA CYS A 61 8.25 -18.34 40.50
C CYS A 61 6.91 -18.25 39.78
N TRP A 62 5.90 -17.67 40.44
CA TRP A 62 4.68 -17.24 39.80
C TRP A 62 5.02 -16.18 38.74
N ARG A 63 4.33 -16.22 37.59
CA ARG A 63 4.49 -15.26 36.48
C ARG A 63 3.15 -14.58 36.19
N TRP A 64 3.11 -13.26 36.01
CA TRP A 64 1.87 -12.49 35.77
C TRP A 64 1.42 -12.43 34.30
N GLY A 65 2.27 -12.80 33.34
CA GLY A 65 1.96 -12.74 31.91
C GLY A 65 2.86 -13.64 31.06
N GLY A 66 2.83 -13.47 29.74
CA GLY A 66 3.78 -14.13 28.83
C GLY A 66 5.21 -13.60 28.99
N ILE A 67 6.19 -14.27 28.38
CA ILE A 67 7.55 -13.70 28.19
C ILE A 67 7.67 -13.01 26.84
N SER A 68 6.67 -13.15 25.97
CA SER A 68 6.69 -12.56 24.66
C SER A 68 6.50 -11.04 24.73
N GLY A 69 7.28 -10.32 23.95
CA GLY A 69 7.35 -8.87 23.98
C GLY A 69 8.72 -8.34 23.54
N ARG A 70 8.92 -7.04 23.75
CA ARG A 70 10.16 -6.32 23.45
C ARG A 70 11.03 -6.18 24.70
N TYR A 71 12.32 -6.38 24.51
CA TYR A 71 13.37 -6.21 25.49
C TYR A 71 14.46 -5.29 24.92
N SER A 72 15.12 -4.51 25.75
CA SER A 72 16.26 -3.67 25.34
C SER A 72 17.46 -3.99 26.21
N GLY A 73 18.60 -4.26 25.59
CA GLY A 73 19.81 -4.63 26.30
C GLY A 73 21.07 -4.06 25.70
N SER A 74 22.17 -4.11 26.46
CA SER A 74 23.48 -3.65 25.98
C SER A 74 24.61 -4.60 26.36
N SER A 75 25.71 -4.50 25.63
CA SER A 75 26.97 -5.18 25.90
C SER A 75 28.14 -4.21 25.73
N GLY A 76 29.26 -4.49 26.40
CA GLY A 76 30.47 -3.65 26.33
C GLY A 76 30.49 -2.49 27.35
N HIS A 77 31.38 -1.53 27.12
CA HIS A 77 31.65 -0.43 28.06
C HIS A 77 30.61 0.70 27.91
N VAL A 78 30.31 1.42 28.99
CA VAL A 78 29.26 2.47 29.01
C VAL A 78 29.44 3.55 27.94
N LEU A 79 30.69 3.88 27.58
CA LEU A 79 31.03 4.90 26.57
C LEU A 79 31.11 4.36 25.12
N LEU A 80 31.35 3.06 24.96
CA LEU A 80 31.55 2.36 23.69
C LEU A 80 31.03 0.94 23.86
N GLY A 81 29.89 0.66 23.27
CA GLY A 81 29.21 -0.62 23.43
C GLY A 81 28.20 -0.88 22.34
N GLU A 82 27.56 -2.03 22.43
CA GLU A 82 26.50 -2.45 21.53
C GLU A 82 25.17 -2.44 22.29
N ARG A 83 24.08 -2.25 21.56
CA ARG A 83 22.72 -2.35 22.09
C ARG A 83 21.93 -3.29 21.19
N ILE A 84 21.07 -4.10 21.78
CA ILE A 84 20.07 -4.87 21.05
C ILE A 84 18.67 -4.50 21.51
N ASP A 85 17.75 -4.41 20.55
CA ASP A 85 16.31 -4.38 20.81
C ASP A 85 15.76 -5.76 20.43
N LEU A 86 15.62 -6.63 21.43
CA LEU A 86 15.19 -8.03 21.29
C LEU A 86 13.67 -8.13 21.30
N ARG A 87 13.12 -9.04 20.49
CA ARG A 87 11.69 -9.32 20.36
C ARG A 87 11.49 -10.83 20.44
N ILE A 88 10.74 -11.29 21.44
CA ILE A 88 10.47 -12.71 21.70
C ILE A 88 8.98 -12.97 21.42
N ASP A 89 8.64 -13.87 20.51
CA ASP A 89 7.25 -14.23 20.18
C ASP A 89 7.09 -15.76 20.26
N VAL A 90 6.90 -16.28 21.48
CA VAL A 90 6.87 -17.73 21.77
C VAL A 90 5.72 -18.15 22.71
N ASP A 91 4.98 -17.21 23.27
CA ASP A 91 3.77 -17.39 24.06
C ASP A 91 2.82 -16.19 23.87
N VAL A 92 1.57 -16.33 24.33
CA VAL A 92 0.56 -15.28 24.16
C VAL A 92 0.97 -14.02 24.94
N ARG A 93 0.99 -12.86 24.26
CA ARG A 93 1.41 -11.57 24.85
C ARG A 93 0.26 -10.62 25.19
N HIS A 94 -0.78 -10.53 24.35
CA HIS A 94 -1.88 -9.55 24.49
C HIS A 94 -3.23 -10.25 24.67
N ASN A 95 -3.72 -10.89 23.62
CA ASN A 95 -5.00 -11.62 23.63
C ASN A 95 -4.97 -12.80 22.64
N ALA A 96 -6.04 -13.58 22.59
CA ALA A 96 -6.13 -14.77 21.73
C ALA A 96 -6.18 -14.45 20.21
N ASN A 97 -6.52 -13.21 19.83
CA ASN A 97 -6.54 -12.76 18.44
C ASN A 97 -5.16 -12.33 17.94
N SER A 98 -4.19 -12.26 18.85
CA SER A 98 -2.79 -12.07 18.49
C SER A 98 -2.06 -13.42 18.50
N PRO A 99 -1.94 -14.09 17.34
CA PRO A 99 -1.31 -15.40 17.26
C PRO A 99 0.18 -15.32 17.63
N VAL A 100 0.72 -16.44 18.12
CA VAL A 100 2.14 -16.60 18.43
C VAL A 100 2.87 -17.00 17.15
N MET A 101 3.87 -16.23 16.73
CA MET A 101 4.60 -16.50 15.48
C MET A 101 5.73 -17.51 15.64
N HIS A 102 6.10 -17.87 16.87
CA HIS A 102 7.23 -18.73 17.16
C HIS A 102 8.51 -18.20 16.52
N ARG A 103 8.82 -16.93 16.79
CA ARG A 103 9.99 -16.22 16.27
C ARG A 103 10.69 -15.47 17.39
N VAL A 104 11.99 -15.30 17.23
CA VAL A 104 12.77 -14.37 18.05
C VAL A 104 13.65 -13.55 17.13
N SER A 105 13.71 -12.25 17.32
CA SER A 105 14.54 -11.36 16.49
C SER A 105 15.16 -10.26 17.32
N ALA A 106 16.23 -9.63 16.85
CA ALA A 106 16.66 -8.37 17.43
C ALA A 106 17.20 -7.40 16.37
N ASP A 107 17.13 -6.12 16.71
CA ASP A 107 17.85 -5.06 16.00
C ASP A 107 19.15 -4.76 16.76
N HIS A 108 20.27 -4.73 16.04
CA HIS A 108 21.59 -4.49 16.59
C HIS A 108 22.04 -3.06 16.30
N PHE A 109 22.52 -2.38 17.34
CA PHE A 109 22.98 -1.00 17.28
C PHE A 109 24.37 -0.87 17.87
N ARG A 110 25.18 0.03 17.30
CA ARG A 110 26.42 0.50 17.91
C ARG A 110 26.17 1.79 18.66
N ARG A 111 26.50 1.83 19.95
CA ARG A 111 26.46 3.06 20.75
C ARG A 111 27.78 3.81 20.66
N ARG A 112 27.71 5.12 20.42
CA ARG A 112 28.85 6.03 20.48
C ARG A 112 28.47 7.25 21.29
N PHE A 113 29.30 7.60 22.26
CA PHE A 113 29.24 8.90 22.92
C PHE A 113 29.89 9.96 22.03
N SER A 114 29.18 11.06 21.76
CA SER A 114 29.73 12.23 21.07
C SER A 114 29.75 13.42 22.04
N GLY A 115 30.78 14.26 21.94
CA GLY A 115 30.97 15.41 22.83
C GLY A 115 31.82 15.11 24.07
N ARG A 116 31.91 16.10 24.98
CA ARG A 116 32.69 16.00 26.23
C ARG A 116 31.73 15.95 27.42
N PRO A 117 31.87 14.99 28.36
CA PRO A 117 31.04 14.98 29.55
C PRO A 117 31.17 16.31 30.32
N PRO A 118 30.07 16.88 30.86
CA PRO A 118 28.70 16.34 30.91
C PRO A 118 27.82 16.68 29.69
N PHE A 119 28.33 17.40 28.69
CA PHE A 119 27.54 17.97 27.58
C PHE A 119 27.47 17.09 26.32
N GLY A 120 27.88 15.81 26.42
CA GLY A 120 27.83 14.89 25.29
C GLY A 120 26.56 14.06 25.25
N SER A 121 26.22 13.52 24.08
CA SER A 121 25.04 12.68 23.87
C SER A 121 25.44 11.29 23.38
N PHE A 122 24.59 10.30 23.64
CA PHE A 122 24.75 8.97 23.09
C PHE A 122 23.98 8.86 21.78
N ALA A 123 24.70 8.60 20.69
CA ALA A 123 24.10 8.22 19.42
C ALA A 123 24.10 6.68 19.30
N SER A 124 22.98 6.11 18.87
CA SER A 124 22.88 4.70 18.49
C SER A 124 22.78 4.61 16.99
N VAL A 125 23.73 3.93 16.35
CA VAL A 125 23.73 3.70 14.91
C VAL A 125 23.24 2.29 14.66
N TYR A 126 22.14 2.15 13.92
CA TYR A 126 21.65 0.85 13.48
C TYR A 126 22.71 0.15 12.62
N LEU A 127 22.92 -1.13 12.87
CA LEU A 127 23.85 -1.95 12.10
C LEU A 127 23.07 -2.93 11.21
N GLU A 128 22.24 -3.75 11.83
CA GLU A 128 21.57 -4.87 11.18
C GLU A 128 20.47 -5.45 12.08
N SER A 129 19.64 -6.31 11.50
CA SER A 129 18.66 -7.12 12.23
C SER A 129 18.96 -8.60 12.03
N TRP A 130 18.51 -9.43 12.96
CA TRP A 130 18.57 -10.88 12.84
C TRP A 130 17.32 -11.55 13.42
N ILE A 131 17.08 -12.80 13.02
CA ILE A 131 15.93 -13.62 13.41
C ILE A 131 16.33 -15.08 13.66
N ILE A 132 15.62 -15.73 14.57
CA ILE A 132 15.58 -17.18 14.78
C ILE A 132 14.22 -17.64 14.26
N ASP A 133 14.22 -18.32 13.12
CA ASP A 133 12.99 -18.74 12.44
C ASP A 133 12.25 -19.88 13.17
N ALA A 134 12.98 -20.75 13.87
CA ALA A 134 12.41 -21.88 14.59
C ALA A 134 13.06 -22.05 15.97
N PRO A 135 12.73 -21.19 16.94
CA PRO A 135 13.31 -21.24 18.27
C PRO A 135 12.83 -22.49 19.04
N ARG A 136 13.77 -23.17 19.70
CA ARG A 136 13.45 -24.22 20.68
C ARG A 136 13.31 -23.60 22.06
N VAL A 137 12.13 -23.74 22.66
CA VAL A 137 11.82 -23.19 23.99
C VAL A 137 11.77 -24.31 25.03
N THR A 138 12.54 -24.17 26.10
CA THR A 138 12.52 -25.04 27.28
C THR A 138 12.01 -24.24 28.47
N TRP A 139 10.85 -24.61 28.98
CA TRP A 139 10.24 -23.98 30.14
C TRP A 139 10.77 -24.60 31.42
N ASN A 140 11.35 -23.77 32.28
CA ASN A 140 11.72 -24.12 33.64
C ASN A 140 10.78 -23.41 34.62
N ARG A 141 10.92 -23.73 35.91
CA ARG A 141 10.05 -23.19 36.95
C ARG A 141 10.04 -21.66 37.03
N CYS A 142 11.21 -21.03 36.93
CA CYS A 142 11.42 -19.59 37.13
C CYS A 142 12.15 -18.94 35.94
N SER A 143 12.25 -19.67 34.83
CA SER A 143 12.92 -19.19 33.63
C SER A 143 12.45 -19.93 32.38
N ALA A 144 12.68 -19.33 31.22
CA ALA A 144 12.58 -19.99 29.93
C ALA A 144 13.92 -19.88 29.23
N VAL A 145 14.37 -20.98 28.62
CA VAL A 145 15.58 -21.02 27.79
C VAL A 145 15.15 -21.19 26.34
N ILE A 146 15.52 -20.23 25.50
CA ILE A 146 15.21 -20.20 24.08
C ILE A 146 16.52 -20.35 23.31
N THR A 147 16.57 -21.28 22.37
CA THR A 147 17.77 -21.55 21.57
C THR A 147 17.44 -21.66 20.10
N GLY A 148 18.37 -21.29 19.23
CA GLY A 148 18.20 -21.51 17.79
C GLY A 148 19.33 -20.93 16.95
N ALA A 149 19.31 -21.30 15.66
CA ALA A 149 20.19 -20.72 14.66
C ALA A 149 19.74 -19.29 14.32
N VAL A 150 20.70 -18.39 14.17
CA VAL A 150 20.47 -16.99 13.83
C VAL A 150 20.65 -16.81 12.34
N ARG A 151 19.66 -16.21 11.69
CA ARG A 151 19.72 -15.70 10.32
C ARG A 151 19.74 -14.18 10.36
N TYR A 152 20.74 -13.60 9.71
CA TYR A 152 20.81 -12.16 9.48
C TYR A 152 20.03 -11.79 8.22
N TRP A 153 19.44 -10.60 8.20
CA TRP A 153 18.66 -10.13 7.06
C TRP A 153 19.53 -9.63 5.90
N SER A 154 20.77 -9.25 6.17
CA SER A 154 21.72 -8.78 5.16
C SER A 154 23.15 -9.18 5.50
N GLY A 155 24.01 -9.20 4.48
CA GLY A 155 25.44 -9.52 4.63
C GLY A 155 25.75 -11.02 4.73
N GLY A 156 27.04 -11.34 4.63
CA GLY A 156 27.56 -12.69 4.84
C GLY A 156 28.08 -12.83 6.27
N HIS A 157 27.51 -13.77 7.02
CA HIS A 157 27.83 -14.00 8.43
C HIS A 157 28.31 -15.41 8.68
N ALA A 158 29.17 -15.60 9.69
CA ALA A 158 29.50 -16.94 10.12
C ALA A 158 28.29 -17.60 10.79
N ALA A 159 28.28 -18.94 10.84
CA ALA A 159 27.23 -19.69 11.50
C ALA A 159 27.09 -19.22 12.95
N THR A 160 25.92 -18.67 13.28
CA THR A 160 25.64 -18.02 14.56
C THR A 160 24.46 -18.70 15.24
N THR A 161 24.58 -18.93 16.54
CA THR A 161 23.49 -19.43 17.38
C THR A 161 23.23 -18.49 18.53
N ALA A 162 21.98 -18.41 18.98
CA ALA A 162 21.59 -17.66 20.16
C ALA A 162 21.07 -18.60 21.26
N GLU A 163 21.45 -18.31 22.50
CA GLU A 163 20.78 -18.79 23.71
C GLU A 163 20.23 -17.58 24.47
N ILE A 164 18.95 -17.64 24.83
CA ILE A 164 18.25 -16.56 25.51
C ILE A 164 17.62 -17.12 26.77
N VAL A 165 17.99 -16.58 27.92
CA VAL A 165 17.46 -17.00 29.22
C VAL A 165 16.61 -15.87 29.78
N VAL A 166 15.29 -16.06 29.78
CA VAL A 166 14.34 -15.12 30.39
C VAL A 166 14.06 -15.57 31.81
N ARG A 167 14.21 -14.68 32.79
CA ARG A 167 13.97 -14.97 34.22
C ARG A 167 12.81 -14.14 34.76
N TRP A 168 12.10 -14.71 35.73
CA TRP A 168 11.06 -14.02 36.48
C TRP A 168 11.12 -14.42 37.95
N SER A 169 10.74 -13.50 38.82
CA SER A 169 10.44 -13.81 40.21
C SER A 169 9.29 -12.93 40.71
N HIS A 170 8.51 -13.45 41.65
CA HIS A 170 7.40 -12.75 42.29
C HIS A 170 6.34 -12.16 41.32
N GLY A 171 6.20 -12.72 40.11
CA GLY A 171 5.24 -12.28 39.09
C GLY A 171 5.89 -11.64 37.86
N PRO A 172 6.60 -10.50 37.99
CA PRO A 172 7.20 -9.79 36.86
C PRO A 172 8.33 -10.54 36.15
N ILE A 173 8.50 -10.26 34.86
CA ILE A 173 9.72 -10.60 34.13
C ILE A 173 10.85 -9.69 34.63
N GLU A 174 11.97 -10.29 35.02
CA GLU A 174 13.12 -9.54 35.54
C GLU A 174 14.05 -9.09 34.41
N SER A 175 14.54 -10.05 33.62
CA SER A 175 15.51 -9.80 32.56
C SER A 175 15.57 -10.95 31.58
N ALA A 176 16.12 -10.67 30.40
CA ALA A 176 16.54 -11.66 29.42
C ALA A 176 18.06 -11.53 29.19
N THR A 177 18.80 -12.60 29.39
CA THR A 177 20.22 -12.67 28.98
C THR A 177 20.30 -13.30 27.59
N VAL A 178 20.88 -12.59 26.62
CA VAL A 178 21.11 -13.09 25.26
C VAL A 178 22.58 -13.41 25.08
N THR A 179 22.90 -14.64 24.67
CA THR A 179 24.24 -15.10 24.33
C THR A 179 24.30 -15.46 22.86
N LEU A 180 25.01 -14.66 22.06
CA LEU A 180 25.30 -14.95 20.66
C LEU A 180 26.65 -15.65 20.55
N THR A 181 26.70 -16.79 19.87
CA THR A 181 27.93 -17.53 19.59
C THR A 181 28.14 -17.55 18.08
N GLU A 182 29.23 -16.94 17.63
CA GLU A 182 29.63 -16.84 16.21
C GLU A 182 31.03 -17.45 16.06
N GLY A 183 31.11 -18.70 15.59
CA GLY A 183 32.36 -19.47 15.61
C GLY A 183 32.93 -19.60 17.03
N ALA A 184 34.10 -19.00 17.29
CA ALA A 184 34.72 -18.99 18.62
C ALA A 184 34.38 -17.73 19.45
N SER A 185 33.70 -16.75 18.85
CA SER A 185 33.35 -15.48 19.51
C SER A 185 32.03 -15.60 20.25
N VAL A 186 31.98 -15.08 21.49
CA VAL A 186 30.77 -15.04 22.32
C VAL A 186 30.47 -13.61 22.71
N ARG A 187 29.24 -13.15 22.46
CA ARG A 187 28.71 -11.84 22.88
C ARG A 187 27.52 -12.05 23.81
N VAL A 188 27.49 -11.34 24.93
CA VAL A 188 26.42 -11.43 25.93
C VAL A 188 25.77 -10.07 26.14
N TYR A 189 24.44 -10.02 26.06
CA TYR A 189 23.64 -8.83 26.32
C TYR A 189 22.71 -9.09 27.51
N GLN A 190 22.62 -8.11 28.41
CA GLN A 190 21.60 -8.10 29.46
C GLN A 190 20.47 -7.18 29.02
N CYS A 191 19.27 -7.74 28.88
CA CYS A 191 18.10 -7.03 28.36
C CYS A 191 17.00 -6.93 29.42
N GLU A 192 16.42 -5.75 29.54
CA GLU A 192 15.27 -5.49 30.39
C GLU A 192 13.99 -5.62 29.57
N TYR A 193 12.90 -6.08 30.18
CA TYR A 193 11.58 -6.11 29.54
C TYR A 193 11.06 -4.67 29.38
N VAL A 194 10.58 -4.34 28.19
CA VAL A 194 10.11 -2.99 27.85
C VAL A 194 8.59 -2.96 27.69
N SER A 195 8.04 -3.86 26.86
CA SER A 195 6.61 -3.83 26.50
C SER A 195 6.16 -5.20 25.97
N ASP A 196 4.85 -5.46 26.03
CA ASP A 196 4.22 -6.62 25.36
C ASP A 196 4.19 -6.44 23.83
N SER A 197 4.36 -5.20 23.35
CA SER A 197 4.41 -4.85 21.95
C SER A 197 5.85 -4.89 21.43
N PHE A 198 6.02 -5.41 20.22
CA PHE A 198 7.32 -5.59 19.57
C PHE A 198 7.89 -4.30 19.01
N ARG A 199 7.01 -3.36 18.69
CA ARG A 199 7.32 -2.02 18.19
C ARG A 199 6.36 -1.01 18.79
N GLU A 200 6.72 0.25 18.71
CA GLU A 200 5.89 1.39 19.11
C GLU A 200 5.86 2.36 17.93
N LEU A 201 4.69 2.88 17.62
CA LEU A 201 4.45 3.87 16.56
C LEU A 201 3.79 5.10 17.18
N GLU A 202 4.30 6.27 16.87
CA GLU A 202 3.60 7.54 17.08
C GLU A 202 2.83 7.89 15.80
N LEU A 203 1.50 7.98 15.90
CA LEU A 203 0.61 8.31 14.77
C LEU A 203 0.05 9.71 14.98
N GLU A 204 0.43 10.64 14.12
CA GLU A 204 -0.19 11.96 14.05
C GLU A 204 -1.43 11.90 13.18
N LEU A 205 -2.54 12.45 13.67
CA LEU A 205 -3.79 12.53 12.93
C LEU A 205 -4.18 13.98 12.74
N ASP A 206 -4.34 14.38 11.48
CA ASP A 206 -4.92 15.65 11.09
C ASP A 206 -6.26 15.44 10.39
N TYR A 207 -7.11 16.46 10.46
CA TYR A 207 -8.45 16.42 9.88
C TYR A 207 -8.67 17.65 9.01
N ALA A 208 -9.23 17.47 7.84
CA ALA A 208 -9.72 18.60 7.05
C ALA A 208 -11.01 19.16 7.68
N ALA A 209 -11.12 20.48 7.79
CA ALA A 209 -12.26 21.16 8.43
C ALA A 209 -13.60 20.79 7.77
N SER A 210 -13.62 20.57 6.45
CA SER A 210 -14.78 20.11 5.69
C SER A 210 -15.38 18.78 6.18
N VAL A 211 -14.57 17.96 6.88
CA VAL A 211 -14.93 16.63 7.35
C VAL A 211 -14.50 16.37 8.80
N GLU A 212 -14.40 17.44 9.59
CA GLU A 212 -14.27 17.39 11.04
C GLU A 212 -15.61 17.01 11.69
N ILE A 213 -16.12 15.84 11.33
CA ILE A 213 -17.39 15.30 11.79
C ILE A 213 -17.18 13.91 12.39
N ALA A 214 -17.87 13.64 13.50
CA ALA A 214 -17.78 12.33 14.15
C ALA A 214 -18.33 11.21 13.24
N PRO A 215 -17.79 9.98 13.34
CA PRO A 215 -16.60 9.61 14.09
C PRO A 215 -15.31 10.09 13.40
N LEU A 216 -14.42 10.74 14.15
CA LEU A 216 -13.12 11.22 13.63
C LEU A 216 -12.11 10.08 13.47
N VAL A 217 -12.12 9.13 14.40
CA VAL A 217 -11.31 7.91 14.35
C VAL A 217 -12.20 6.68 14.27
N PRO A 218 -11.80 5.62 13.57
CA PRO A 218 -12.63 4.45 13.41
C PRO A 218 -12.75 3.66 14.73
N THR A 219 -13.96 3.23 15.01
CA THR A 219 -14.28 2.24 16.06
C THR A 219 -15.27 1.24 15.50
N TYR A 220 -15.11 -0.04 15.81
CA TYR A 220 -16.01 -1.08 15.30
C TYR A 220 -16.15 -2.25 16.27
N ASP A 221 -17.38 -2.61 16.63
CA ASP A 221 -17.65 -3.88 17.31
C ASP A 221 -17.71 -5.02 16.29
N THR A 222 -16.82 -6.00 16.43
CA THR A 222 -16.74 -7.20 15.58
C THR A 222 -18.03 -8.03 15.51
N HIS A 223 -19.01 -7.78 16.38
CA HIS A 223 -20.34 -8.41 16.34
C HIS A 223 -21.44 -7.53 15.75
N ALA A 224 -21.15 -6.26 15.41
CA ALA A 224 -22.15 -5.32 14.92
C ALA A 224 -22.78 -5.74 13.57
N HIS A 225 -22.00 -6.37 12.70
CA HIS A 225 -22.49 -6.87 11.41
C HIS A 225 -22.68 -8.40 11.45
N ASN A 226 -23.77 -8.89 10.85
CA ASN A 226 -24.17 -10.30 10.88
C ASN A 226 -23.31 -11.16 9.94
N ASN A 227 -22.84 -10.61 8.81
CA ASN A 227 -21.84 -11.27 7.97
C ASN A 227 -20.45 -11.24 8.64
N ARG A 228 -20.15 -12.30 9.38
CA ARG A 228 -18.90 -12.55 10.12
C ARG A 228 -18.77 -14.05 10.45
N PRO A 229 -17.57 -14.55 10.80
CA PRO A 229 -17.46 -15.91 11.34
C PRO A 229 -18.24 -16.07 12.65
N ALA A 230 -18.95 -17.19 12.79
CA ALA A 230 -19.81 -17.47 13.95
C ALA A 230 -19.03 -17.54 15.28
N ASP A 231 -17.79 -18.00 15.22
CA ASP A 231 -16.87 -18.18 16.36
C ASP A 231 -15.94 -16.98 16.59
N THR A 232 -16.12 -15.86 15.88
CA THR A 232 -15.32 -14.65 16.14
C THR A 232 -15.62 -14.10 17.55
N PRO A 233 -14.61 -13.88 18.42
CA PRO A 233 -14.82 -13.26 19.72
C PRO A 233 -15.31 -11.83 19.60
N GLN A 234 -16.30 -11.43 20.41
CA GLN A 234 -16.79 -10.06 20.45
C GLN A 234 -15.73 -9.14 21.07
N ARG A 235 -15.39 -8.09 20.35
CA ARG A 235 -14.48 -7.03 20.77
C ARG A 235 -14.69 -5.77 19.94
N THR A 236 -14.40 -4.63 20.57
CA THR A 236 -14.32 -3.34 19.90
C THR A 236 -12.90 -3.13 19.39
N LEU A 237 -12.78 -2.84 18.09
CA LEU A 237 -11.52 -2.54 17.42
C LEU A 237 -11.41 -1.05 17.15
N THR A 238 -10.24 -0.51 17.47
CA THR A 238 -9.73 0.79 17.02
C THR A 238 -8.44 0.57 16.24
N ILE A 239 -7.81 1.63 15.71
CA ILE A 239 -6.48 1.52 15.11
C ILE A 239 -5.48 0.98 16.15
N GLU A 240 -5.48 1.52 17.37
CA GLU A 240 -4.56 1.13 18.42
C GLU A 240 -4.74 -0.34 18.83
N GLU A 241 -5.97 -0.80 19.03
CA GLU A 241 -6.22 -2.20 19.38
C GLU A 241 -5.86 -3.14 18.21
N THR A 242 -6.19 -2.77 16.98
CA THR A 242 -5.87 -3.59 15.79
C THR A 242 -4.35 -3.76 15.62
N TYR A 243 -3.60 -2.67 15.74
CA TYR A 243 -2.14 -2.73 15.65
C TYR A 243 -1.49 -3.34 16.90
N ARG A 244 -2.09 -3.22 18.09
CA ARG A 244 -1.64 -3.94 19.29
C ARG A 244 -1.83 -5.45 19.14
N GLU A 245 -2.95 -5.89 18.56
CA GLU A 245 -3.13 -7.29 18.13
C GLU A 245 -2.05 -7.70 17.10
N ALA A 246 -1.63 -6.80 16.22
CA ALA A 246 -0.51 -7.02 15.29
C ALA A 246 0.89 -6.96 15.94
N GLY A 247 1.05 -6.35 17.11
CA GLY A 247 2.31 -6.28 17.87
C GLY A 247 2.99 -4.93 17.87
N VAL A 248 2.25 -3.89 17.49
CA VAL A 248 2.71 -2.50 17.50
C VAL A 248 1.83 -1.71 18.46
N ALA A 249 2.45 -1.08 19.45
CA ALA A 249 1.74 -0.12 20.29
C ALA A 249 1.65 1.21 19.54
N VAL A 250 0.44 1.58 19.11
CA VAL A 250 0.19 2.88 18.48
C VAL A 250 -0.16 3.90 19.56
N GLN A 251 0.45 5.07 19.49
CA GLN A 251 0.16 6.21 20.35
C GLN A 251 -0.16 7.41 19.45
N TYR A 252 -1.29 8.07 19.69
CA TYR A 252 -1.57 9.30 18.96
C TYR A 252 -0.67 10.44 19.43
N SER A 253 -0.15 11.21 18.47
CA SER A 253 0.52 12.47 18.77
C SER A 253 -0.48 13.41 19.47
N PRO A 254 -0.08 14.13 20.54
CA PRO A 254 -0.96 15.08 21.21
C PRO A 254 -1.28 16.32 20.36
N ASN A 255 -0.62 16.50 19.21
CA ASN A 255 -0.64 17.73 18.41
C ASN A 255 -1.51 17.64 17.14
N SER A 256 -2.61 16.88 17.15
CA SER A 256 -3.55 16.85 16.03
C SER A 256 -4.01 18.26 15.65
N SER A 257 -4.09 18.54 14.36
CA SER A 257 -4.57 19.82 13.84
C SER A 257 -5.76 19.64 12.91
N VAL A 258 -6.56 20.70 12.81
CA VAL A 258 -7.63 20.81 11.84
C VAL A 258 -7.12 21.72 10.73
N VAL A 259 -6.99 21.18 9.54
CA VAL A 259 -6.58 21.90 8.34
C VAL A 259 -7.80 22.58 7.75
N ASP A 260 -7.84 23.91 7.78
CA ASP A 260 -8.91 24.68 7.14
C ASP A 260 -8.81 24.55 5.61
N ASP A 261 -9.68 23.73 5.03
CA ASP A 261 -9.80 23.51 3.59
C ASP A 261 -11.00 24.23 2.98
N SER A 262 -11.52 25.26 3.66
CA SER A 262 -12.71 26.02 3.23
C SER A 262 -12.46 27.05 2.11
N ALA A 263 -11.25 27.08 1.55
CA ALA A 263 -10.91 27.98 0.46
C ALA A 263 -11.90 27.79 -0.70
N ALA A 264 -12.55 28.88 -1.15
CA ALA A 264 -13.74 28.81 -2.04
C ALA A 264 -13.53 28.09 -3.39
N SER A 265 -12.28 27.90 -3.82
CA SER A 265 -11.91 27.18 -5.05
C SER A 265 -11.22 25.82 -4.81
N PHE A 266 -11.08 25.42 -3.54
CA PHE A 266 -10.61 24.09 -3.17
C PHE A 266 -11.82 23.15 -3.04
N THR A 267 -11.79 22.03 -3.75
CA THR A 267 -12.97 21.14 -3.87
C THR A 267 -12.63 19.67 -3.63
N SER A 268 -11.42 19.27 -4.00
CA SER A 268 -10.89 17.93 -3.83
C SER A 268 -9.39 18.00 -3.57
N TRP A 269 -8.88 16.94 -2.96
CA TRP A 269 -7.46 16.73 -2.75
C TRP A 269 -6.86 15.99 -3.95
N SER A 270 -5.76 16.51 -4.49
CA SER A 270 -4.94 15.79 -5.47
C SER A 270 -3.72 15.13 -4.80
N PRO A 271 -3.07 14.15 -5.46
CA PRO A 271 -1.81 13.56 -4.96
C PRO A 271 -0.74 14.61 -4.64
N GLY A 272 -0.59 15.62 -5.50
CA GLY A 272 0.40 16.67 -5.31
C GLY A 272 0.16 17.52 -4.07
N GLU A 273 -1.10 17.81 -3.76
CA GLU A 273 -1.49 18.61 -2.58
C GLU A 273 -1.42 17.79 -1.29
N LEU A 274 -1.70 16.49 -1.34
CA LEU A 274 -1.49 15.56 -0.22
C LEU A 274 0.00 15.45 0.13
N HIS A 275 0.85 15.27 -0.90
CA HIS A 275 2.30 15.25 -0.72
C HIS A 275 2.80 16.57 -0.11
N ASP A 276 2.38 17.73 -0.65
CA ASP A 276 2.76 19.04 -0.11
C ASP A 276 2.31 19.25 1.34
N ALA A 277 1.07 18.85 1.67
CA ALA A 277 0.52 18.95 3.01
C ALA A 277 1.27 18.06 4.02
N MET A 278 1.67 16.87 3.60
CA MET A 278 2.47 15.95 4.40
C MET A 278 3.88 16.48 4.67
N GLU A 279 4.59 16.94 3.63
CA GLU A 279 5.92 17.53 3.75
C GLU A 279 5.90 18.75 4.69
N THR A 280 4.85 19.57 4.58
CA THR A 280 4.61 20.70 5.48
C THR A 280 4.39 20.24 6.92
N ALA A 281 3.58 19.19 7.15
CA ALA A 281 3.33 18.64 8.48
C ALA A 281 4.63 18.12 9.14
N PHE A 282 5.40 17.29 8.41
CA PHE A 282 6.63 16.72 8.96
C PHE A 282 7.72 17.74 9.24
N SER A 283 7.73 18.87 8.55
CA SER A 283 8.65 19.97 8.86
C SER A 283 8.53 20.48 10.31
N ARG A 284 7.39 20.26 10.98
CA ARG A 284 7.18 20.59 12.41
C ARG A 284 7.94 19.66 13.36
N TYR A 285 8.34 18.47 12.90
CA TYR A 285 9.05 17.48 13.70
C TYR A 285 10.54 17.55 13.41
N PRO A 286 11.38 18.06 14.33
CA PRO A 286 12.84 18.10 14.15
C PRO A 286 13.52 16.72 14.23
N SER A 287 12.78 15.63 14.00
CA SER A 287 13.29 14.26 14.09
C SER A 287 14.11 13.88 12.85
N THR A 288 15.20 13.16 13.09
CA THR A 288 15.95 12.46 12.05
C THR A 288 15.19 11.19 11.63
N TRP A 289 14.89 11.07 10.34
CA TRP A 289 14.39 9.83 9.75
C TRP A 289 15.52 8.80 9.55
N PRO A 290 15.21 7.49 9.49
CA PRO A 290 13.90 6.86 9.68
C PRO A 290 13.40 6.86 11.13
N ALA A 291 12.09 6.95 11.32
CA ALA A 291 11.44 7.05 12.63
C ALA A 291 10.18 6.18 12.71
N TRP A 292 9.83 5.73 13.92
CA TRP A 292 8.53 5.09 14.17
C TRP A 292 7.43 6.15 14.31
N ARG A 293 7.22 6.90 13.22
CA ARG A 293 6.27 8.00 13.11
C ARG A 293 5.52 7.89 11.79
N MET A 294 4.23 8.20 11.83
CA MET A 294 3.35 8.18 10.67
C MET A 294 2.35 9.34 10.78
N TRP A 295 1.98 9.89 9.64
CA TRP A 295 0.96 10.93 9.49
C TRP A 295 -0.26 10.33 8.79
N GLY A 296 -1.44 10.51 9.40
CA GLY A 296 -2.72 10.17 8.81
C GLY A 296 -3.56 11.43 8.62
N LEU A 297 -4.13 11.61 7.43
CA LEU A 297 -5.07 12.69 7.14
C LEU A 297 -6.46 12.14 6.86
N GLN A 298 -7.46 12.62 7.59
CA GLN A 298 -8.85 12.51 7.14
C GLN A 298 -9.20 13.71 6.25
N ALA A 299 -9.39 13.45 4.96
CA ALA A 299 -9.68 14.46 3.95
C ALA A 299 -11.13 14.34 3.44
N GLY A 300 -11.63 15.38 2.78
CA GLY A 300 -12.99 15.40 2.22
C GLY A 300 -13.16 14.46 1.04
N THR A 301 -12.87 14.96 -0.16
CA THR A 301 -13.01 14.24 -1.43
C THR A 301 -11.66 14.20 -2.15
N PHE A 302 -11.32 13.08 -2.77
CA PHE A 302 -10.16 12.96 -3.67
C PHE A 302 -10.55 13.28 -5.11
N ASP A 303 -9.60 13.75 -5.93
CA ASP A 303 -9.82 14.05 -7.36
C ASP A 303 -10.52 12.90 -8.10
N ALA A 304 -10.15 11.65 -7.80
CA ALA A 304 -10.91 10.47 -8.20
C ALA A 304 -11.87 10.06 -7.08
N SER A 305 -13.15 10.42 -7.21
CA SER A 305 -14.17 10.17 -6.17
C SER A 305 -14.42 8.69 -5.85
N SER A 306 -13.93 7.77 -6.67
CA SER A 306 -13.96 6.32 -6.42
C SER A 306 -12.91 5.86 -5.41
N VAL A 307 -11.95 6.69 -5.03
CA VAL A 307 -10.88 6.35 -4.08
C VAL A 307 -11.34 6.66 -2.65
N GLY A 308 -11.31 5.63 -1.80
CA GLY A 308 -11.66 5.73 -0.37
C GLY A 308 -10.45 5.97 0.53
N GLY A 309 -9.24 5.57 0.09
CA GLY A 309 -7.99 5.75 0.82
C GLY A 309 -6.76 5.66 -0.09
N ILE A 310 -5.66 6.25 0.36
CA ILE A 310 -4.39 6.28 -0.38
C ILE A 310 -3.18 6.35 0.55
N MET A 311 -2.15 5.56 0.25
CA MET A 311 -0.76 5.81 0.68
C MET A 311 -0.04 6.46 -0.51
N PHE A 312 0.50 7.66 -0.31
CA PHE A 312 0.86 8.57 -1.41
C PHE A 312 2.34 8.99 -1.43
N ASP A 313 3.15 8.55 -0.48
CA ASP A 313 4.52 9.05 -0.27
C ASP A 313 5.60 7.95 -0.35
N ALA A 314 5.59 7.18 -1.44
CA ALA A 314 6.73 6.31 -1.72
C ALA A 314 7.90 7.12 -2.32
N ALA A 315 9.07 7.06 -1.69
CA ALA A 315 10.29 7.66 -2.23
C ALA A 315 10.77 6.88 -3.44
N ALA A 316 11.57 7.56 -4.25
CA ALA A 316 12.38 6.91 -5.24
C ALA A 316 13.76 6.61 -4.68
N ALA A 317 14.34 5.50 -5.13
CA ALA A 317 15.54 4.88 -4.55
C ALA A 317 16.84 5.73 -4.46
N TYR A 318 16.88 7.02 -4.80
CA TYR A 318 18.12 7.80 -4.88
C TYR A 318 17.98 9.31 -4.60
N GLY A 319 18.60 9.85 -3.56
CA GLY A 319 19.03 11.25 -3.33
C GLY A 319 18.17 12.45 -3.85
N GLY A 320 17.44 13.23 -3.03
CA GLY A 320 16.79 14.50 -3.39
C GLY A 320 15.53 14.86 -2.57
N ALA A 321 14.81 15.92 -2.93
CA ALA A 321 13.38 15.95 -2.61
C ALA A 321 12.70 14.84 -3.42
N GLY A 322 12.06 13.90 -2.72
CA GLY A 322 11.80 12.55 -3.25
C GLY A 322 12.84 11.49 -2.90
N ASP A 323 13.78 11.81 -2.02
CA ASP A 323 14.50 10.86 -1.17
C ASP A 323 13.59 10.24 -0.12
N ALA A 324 14.07 9.13 0.44
CA ALA A 324 13.70 8.76 1.79
C ALA A 324 13.82 9.97 2.75
N PRO A 325 12.84 10.19 3.62
CA PRO A 325 11.90 9.18 4.08
C PRO A 325 10.70 8.95 3.16
N ASP A 326 10.32 7.68 3.00
CA ASP A 326 9.07 7.23 2.40
C ASP A 326 8.13 6.58 3.41
N ARG A 327 6.91 6.24 2.98
CA ARG A 327 5.95 5.44 3.76
C ARG A 327 5.62 6.10 5.09
N GLN A 328 5.51 7.41 5.09
CA GLN A 328 5.29 8.24 6.25
C GLN A 328 3.83 8.69 6.33
N GLY A 329 3.12 8.77 5.20
CA GLY A 329 1.81 9.39 5.08
C GLY A 329 0.74 8.49 4.47
N PHE A 330 -0.49 8.60 4.99
CA PHE A 330 -1.67 8.05 4.32
C PHE A 330 -2.88 8.98 4.51
N ALA A 331 -3.87 8.85 3.64
CA ALA A 331 -5.11 9.61 3.72
C ALA A 331 -6.36 8.74 3.52
N VAL A 332 -7.45 9.12 4.17
CA VAL A 332 -8.78 8.51 4.03
C VAL A 332 -9.80 9.59 3.67
N PHE A 333 -10.63 9.35 2.65
CA PHE A 333 -11.55 10.34 2.09
C PHE A 333 -12.96 10.17 2.63
N ARG A 334 -13.34 10.98 3.62
CA ARG A 334 -14.56 10.84 4.43
C ARG A 334 -15.87 11.02 3.63
N ASN A 335 -15.83 11.67 2.46
CA ASN A 335 -16.98 11.83 1.56
C ASN A 335 -17.14 10.65 0.58
N HIS A 336 -16.29 9.63 0.63
CA HIS A 336 -16.44 8.43 -0.18
C HIS A 336 -17.76 7.71 0.13
N SER A 337 -18.37 7.08 -0.87
CA SER A 337 -19.69 6.44 -0.76
C SER A 337 -19.75 5.30 0.26
N TRP A 338 -18.60 4.71 0.61
CA TRP A 338 -18.51 3.69 1.67
C TRP A 338 -18.81 4.22 3.07
N PHE A 339 -18.74 5.54 3.27
CA PHE A 339 -18.78 6.18 4.59
C PHE A 339 -20.04 7.03 4.81
N THR A 340 -21.06 6.87 3.95
CA THR A 340 -22.31 7.65 4.00
C THR A 340 -23.13 7.38 5.26
N ASP A 341 -23.11 6.14 5.75
CA ASP A 341 -23.90 5.69 6.91
C ASP A 341 -23.08 5.61 8.20
N LEU A 342 -21.98 6.36 8.29
CA LEU A 342 -21.22 6.47 9.53
C LEU A 342 -22.02 7.19 10.62
N VAL A 343 -22.00 6.64 11.82
CA VAL A 343 -22.67 7.17 13.00
C VAL A 343 -21.70 7.38 14.16
N ASP A 344 -22.01 8.35 15.01
CA ASP A 344 -21.30 8.55 16.28
C ASP A 344 -21.89 7.61 17.34
N GLY A 345 -21.13 6.57 17.70
CA GLY A 345 -21.55 5.52 18.62
C GLY A 345 -21.89 4.18 17.93
N PRO A 346 -22.50 3.23 18.66
CA PRO A 346 -22.81 1.90 18.11
C PRO A 346 -23.79 1.96 16.93
N PRO A 347 -23.64 1.12 15.90
CA PRO A 347 -24.56 1.09 14.77
C PRO A 347 -25.92 0.52 15.19
N GLY A 348 -27.00 1.16 14.74
CA GLY A 348 -28.38 0.74 14.92
C GLY A 348 -28.89 -0.20 13.82
N ASN A 349 -28.21 -0.28 12.67
CA ASN A 349 -28.57 -1.18 11.57
C ASN A 349 -27.33 -1.77 10.85
N GLN A 350 -27.56 -2.65 9.86
CA GLN A 350 -26.48 -3.35 9.15
C GLN A 350 -25.70 -2.45 8.18
N ASP A 351 -26.33 -1.43 7.60
CA ASP A 351 -25.67 -0.50 6.69
C ASP A 351 -24.69 0.40 7.47
N GLU A 352 -25.11 0.91 8.63
CA GLU A 352 -24.26 1.63 9.58
C GLU A 352 -23.11 0.73 10.06
N ALA A 353 -23.40 -0.53 10.43
CA ALA A 353 -22.35 -1.48 10.84
C ALA A 353 -21.37 -1.80 9.70
N TRP A 354 -21.84 -1.83 8.45
CA TRP A 354 -21.02 -2.05 7.26
C TRP A 354 -20.10 -0.85 7.01
N ALA A 355 -20.63 0.39 7.12
CA ALA A 355 -19.86 1.62 6.95
C ALA A 355 -18.78 1.77 8.02
N MET A 356 -19.11 1.54 9.31
CA MET A 356 -18.14 1.59 10.41
C MET A 356 -17.02 0.55 10.25
N ARG A 357 -17.35 -0.66 9.77
CA ARG A 357 -16.38 -1.71 9.47
C ARG A 357 -15.45 -1.32 8.33
N HIS A 358 -16.00 -0.80 7.22
CA HIS A 358 -15.22 -0.36 6.06
C HIS A 358 -14.33 0.84 6.38
N PHE A 359 -14.79 1.73 7.25
CA PHE A 359 -14.00 2.85 7.73
C PHE A 359 -12.79 2.36 8.51
N LEU A 360 -12.95 1.48 9.50
CA LEU A 360 -11.81 0.85 10.19
C LEU A 360 -10.89 0.11 9.22
N TYR A 361 -11.46 -0.69 8.31
CA TYR A 361 -10.70 -1.46 7.33
C TYR A 361 -9.82 -0.56 6.45
N THR A 362 -10.35 0.55 5.94
CA THR A 362 -9.60 1.48 5.09
C THR A 362 -8.43 2.11 5.86
N TRP A 363 -8.68 2.60 7.08
CA TRP A 363 -7.63 3.17 7.93
C TRP A 363 -6.50 2.17 8.22
N VAL A 364 -6.85 0.93 8.60
CA VAL A 364 -5.86 -0.10 8.93
C VAL A 364 -5.09 -0.54 7.68
N HIS A 365 -5.77 -0.66 6.54
CA HIS A 365 -5.19 -1.03 5.24
C HIS A 365 -4.14 -0.01 4.78
N GLU A 366 -4.51 1.27 4.73
CA GLU A 366 -3.63 2.33 4.26
C GLU A 366 -2.42 2.53 5.19
N ALA A 367 -2.64 2.51 6.52
CA ALA A 367 -1.54 2.50 7.49
C ALA A 367 -0.65 1.25 7.33
N GLY A 368 -1.21 0.13 6.86
CA GLY A 368 -0.47 -1.11 6.60
C GLY A 368 0.55 -0.96 5.49
N HIS A 369 0.23 -0.19 4.45
CA HIS A 369 1.18 0.17 3.41
C HIS A 369 2.38 0.96 3.97
N ALA A 370 2.17 1.83 4.97
CA ALA A 370 3.29 2.52 5.61
C ALA A 370 4.25 1.55 6.36
N PHE A 371 3.75 0.41 6.86
CA PHE A 371 4.58 -0.70 7.38
C PHE A 371 5.23 -1.56 6.28
N ASN A 372 5.18 -1.11 5.04
CA ASN A 372 5.73 -1.80 3.87
C ASN A 372 5.00 -3.11 3.53
N LEU A 373 3.69 -3.18 3.82
CA LEU A 373 2.87 -4.35 3.49
C LEU A 373 2.20 -4.19 2.14
N LEU A 374 2.65 -4.97 1.16
CA LEU A 374 1.99 -5.08 -0.14
C LEU A 374 0.61 -5.73 -0.02
N HIS A 375 -0.25 -5.44 -0.99
CA HIS A 375 -1.48 -6.19 -1.22
C HIS A 375 -1.26 -7.70 -1.26
N SER A 376 -2.26 -8.47 -0.81
CA SER A 376 -2.17 -9.92 -0.71
C SER A 376 -1.91 -10.61 -2.06
N TRP A 377 -2.51 -10.13 -3.15
CA TRP A 377 -2.27 -10.65 -4.50
C TRP A 377 -0.87 -10.30 -5.05
N ASN A 378 -0.29 -9.15 -4.67
CA ASN A 378 1.08 -8.78 -5.05
C ASN A 378 2.12 -9.72 -4.43
N LYS A 379 1.77 -10.42 -3.35
CA LYS A 379 2.61 -11.41 -2.66
C LYS A 379 2.20 -12.85 -2.98
N SER A 380 1.50 -13.07 -4.11
CA SER A 380 1.04 -14.40 -4.55
C SER A 380 0.09 -15.10 -3.58
N ARG A 381 -0.68 -14.34 -2.79
CA ARG A 381 -1.66 -14.85 -1.82
C ARG A 381 -3.04 -14.20 -2.01
N PRO A 382 -3.65 -14.28 -3.21
CA PRO A 382 -4.89 -13.58 -3.51
C PRO A 382 -6.09 -14.02 -2.65
N SER A 383 -6.06 -15.23 -2.07
CA SER A 383 -7.05 -15.71 -1.10
C SER A 383 -6.62 -15.50 0.37
N SER A 384 -5.74 -14.54 0.67
CA SER A 384 -5.39 -14.22 2.06
C SER A 384 -6.54 -13.45 2.73
N LEU A 385 -6.94 -13.88 3.93
CA LEU A 385 -7.88 -13.15 4.78
C LEU A 385 -7.09 -12.16 5.65
N SER A 386 -6.74 -11.03 5.06
CA SER A 386 -5.91 -9.99 5.67
C SER A 386 -6.55 -8.61 5.51
N TRP A 387 -6.20 -7.68 6.40
CA TRP A 387 -6.39 -6.25 6.17
C TRP A 387 -5.82 -5.78 4.83
N MET A 388 -4.77 -6.43 4.31
CA MET A 388 -4.11 -6.08 3.04
C MET A 388 -4.74 -6.76 1.82
N ASN A 389 -5.99 -7.23 1.90
CA ASN A 389 -6.71 -7.79 0.76
C ASN A 389 -8.06 -7.09 0.59
N TYR A 390 -8.38 -6.70 -0.64
CA TYR A 390 -9.68 -6.12 -0.93
C TYR A 390 -10.73 -7.23 -0.83
N ASP A 391 -11.83 -6.91 -0.14
CA ASP A 391 -12.92 -7.85 0.07
C ASP A 391 -13.52 -8.30 -1.26
N TRP A 392 -13.76 -7.39 -2.20
CA TRP A 392 -14.27 -7.74 -3.53
C TRP A 392 -13.27 -8.58 -4.35
N LYS A 393 -11.96 -8.30 -4.30
CA LYS A 393 -10.95 -9.12 -5.01
C LYS A 393 -10.85 -10.53 -4.43
N TYR A 394 -10.96 -10.67 -3.12
CA TYR A 394 -11.04 -11.98 -2.49
C TYR A 394 -12.32 -12.71 -2.94
N ASP A 395 -13.45 -12.02 -2.93
CA ASP A 395 -14.76 -12.59 -3.26
C ASP A 395 -14.88 -13.03 -4.73
N GLU A 396 -14.23 -12.34 -5.66
CA GLU A 396 -14.14 -12.76 -7.07
C GLU A 396 -13.62 -14.19 -7.25
N ILE A 397 -12.73 -14.64 -6.35
CA ILE A 397 -12.10 -15.96 -6.42
C ILE A 397 -12.79 -16.96 -5.49
N ASN A 398 -13.33 -16.49 -4.37
CA ASN A 398 -13.80 -17.35 -3.27
C ASN A 398 -15.33 -17.39 -3.11
N GLY A 399 -16.05 -16.58 -3.89
CA GLY A 399 -17.50 -16.39 -3.85
C GLY A 399 -17.91 -15.08 -3.18
N ALA A 400 -19.03 -14.51 -3.62
CA ALA A 400 -19.57 -13.26 -3.07
C ALA A 400 -19.80 -13.34 -1.56
N ASP A 401 -19.52 -12.23 -0.86
CA ASP A 401 -19.69 -12.04 0.59
C ASP A 401 -18.85 -12.98 1.47
N THR A 402 -17.87 -13.70 0.89
CA THR A 402 -17.11 -14.71 1.62
C THR A 402 -15.94 -14.15 2.41
N PHE A 403 -15.38 -13.01 2.01
CA PHE A 403 -14.32 -12.31 2.73
C PHE A 403 -14.78 -11.99 4.15
N TRP A 404 -15.84 -11.19 4.29
CA TRP A 404 -16.33 -10.78 5.60
C TRP A 404 -16.83 -11.95 6.45
N SER A 405 -17.43 -12.98 5.84
CA SER A 405 -17.88 -14.17 6.57
C SER A 405 -16.74 -15.01 7.17
N ARG A 406 -15.50 -14.82 6.70
CA ARG A 406 -14.31 -15.58 7.13
C ARG A 406 -13.24 -14.70 7.77
N PHE A 407 -13.26 -13.41 7.52
CA PHE A 407 -12.24 -12.46 7.98
C PHE A 407 -12.25 -12.33 9.50
N ARG A 408 -11.05 -12.40 10.09
CA ARG A 408 -10.85 -12.41 11.56
C ARG A 408 -10.39 -11.06 12.10
N PHE A 409 -10.38 -10.03 11.26
CA PHE A 409 -9.87 -8.69 11.59
C PHE A 409 -8.41 -8.71 12.03
N ARG A 410 -7.56 -9.39 11.25
CA ARG A 410 -6.12 -9.50 11.51
C ARG A 410 -5.32 -9.47 10.21
N PHE A 411 -4.05 -9.07 10.31
CA PHE A 411 -3.07 -9.33 9.27
C PHE A 411 -2.82 -10.84 9.15
N ASP A 412 -2.38 -11.29 7.98
CA ASP A 412 -1.99 -12.69 7.83
C ASP A 412 -0.66 -12.98 8.52
N ASP A 413 -0.36 -14.27 8.72
CA ASP A 413 0.78 -14.69 9.55
C ASP A 413 2.14 -14.20 9.00
N GLU A 414 2.32 -14.07 7.67
CA GLU A 414 3.58 -13.55 7.09
C GLU A 414 3.69 -12.03 7.26
N GLU A 415 2.58 -11.31 7.15
CA GLU A 415 2.53 -9.88 7.44
C GLU A 415 2.80 -9.61 8.92
N LEU A 416 2.28 -10.44 9.82
CA LEU A 416 2.61 -10.37 11.25
C LEU A 416 4.10 -10.65 11.49
N ILE A 417 4.70 -11.64 10.82
CA ILE A 417 6.15 -11.88 10.90
C ILE A 417 6.93 -10.66 10.42
N HIS A 418 6.52 -10.01 9.33
CA HIS A 418 7.16 -8.78 8.83
C HIS A 418 7.06 -7.64 9.85
N ILE A 419 5.83 -7.30 10.26
CA ILE A 419 5.58 -6.21 11.22
C ILE A 419 6.36 -6.44 12.53
N ARG A 420 6.43 -7.68 13.03
CA ARG A 420 7.02 -7.99 14.35
C ARG A 420 8.52 -8.25 14.28
N HIS A 421 8.98 -9.00 13.28
CA HIS A 421 10.32 -9.59 13.23
C HIS A 421 11.11 -9.26 11.95
N GLY A 422 10.49 -8.56 10.99
CA GLY A 422 11.13 -8.08 9.79
C GLY A 422 12.35 -7.21 10.09
N ASN A 423 13.24 -7.14 9.11
CA ASN A 423 14.39 -6.25 9.13
C ASN A 423 13.95 -4.82 9.51
N ARG A 424 14.64 -4.16 10.46
CA ARG A 424 14.19 -2.84 10.95
C ARG A 424 13.99 -1.86 9.81
N ALA A 425 14.97 -1.79 8.90
CA ALA A 425 14.94 -0.86 7.78
C ALA A 425 13.74 -1.11 6.84
N SER A 426 13.29 -2.35 6.70
CA SER A 426 12.19 -2.72 5.82
C SER A 426 10.80 -2.55 6.45
N VAL A 427 10.73 -2.19 7.74
CA VAL A 427 9.48 -2.02 8.49
C VAL A 427 9.29 -0.59 8.99
N ILE A 428 10.37 0.07 9.44
CA ILE A 428 10.29 1.45 9.96
C ILE A 428 10.00 2.43 8.84
N MET A 429 9.15 3.42 9.10
CA MET A 429 8.83 4.49 8.17
C MET A 429 10.09 5.31 7.85
N GLY A 430 10.26 5.65 6.59
CA GLY A 430 11.35 6.47 6.09
C GLY A 430 12.68 5.76 5.86
N ALA A 431 12.71 4.43 5.84
CA ALA A 431 13.95 3.65 5.68
C ALA A 431 14.04 2.98 4.29
N ASP A 432 13.85 1.66 4.21
CA ASP A 432 13.92 0.97 2.91
C ASP A 432 12.72 1.37 2.04
N PRO A 433 12.90 1.45 0.70
CA PRO A 433 11.83 1.80 -0.22
C PRO A 433 10.59 0.91 -0.11
N TRP A 434 9.42 1.48 -0.39
CA TRP A 434 8.18 0.74 -0.61
C TRP A 434 8.37 -0.45 -1.56
N ALA A 435 7.79 -1.58 -1.17
CA ALA A 435 7.86 -2.86 -1.85
C ALA A 435 9.23 -3.58 -1.81
N SER A 436 10.17 -3.15 -0.95
CA SER A 436 11.49 -3.79 -0.78
C SER A 436 11.71 -4.40 0.61
N GLY A 437 12.68 -5.31 0.75
CA GLY A 437 13.13 -5.88 2.02
C GLY A 437 12.14 -6.80 2.74
N GLY A 438 11.03 -7.17 2.09
CA GLY A 438 10.00 -8.04 2.66
C GLY A 438 10.43 -9.50 2.80
N HIS A 439 9.80 -10.25 3.72
CA HIS A 439 10.07 -11.68 3.94
C HIS A 439 9.79 -12.58 2.70
N LEU A 440 9.07 -12.06 1.71
CA LEU A 440 8.76 -12.71 0.44
C LEU A 440 8.96 -11.73 -0.71
N GLU A 441 10.22 -11.37 -0.97
CA GLU A 441 10.61 -10.80 -2.26
C GLU A 441 10.62 -11.91 -3.31
N ASP A 442 9.45 -12.29 -3.83
CA ASP A 442 9.44 -13.00 -5.11
C ASP A 442 8.24 -12.54 -5.95
N PRO A 443 8.45 -11.74 -7.01
CA PRO A 443 7.43 -11.48 -8.01
C PRO A 443 7.25 -12.75 -8.85
N SER A 444 6.49 -13.72 -8.32
CA SER A 444 6.22 -15.01 -8.97
C SER A 444 5.51 -14.88 -10.33
N GLY A 445 4.94 -13.71 -10.63
CA GLY A 445 4.21 -13.43 -11.86
C GLY A 445 5.07 -13.15 -13.10
N ALA A 446 6.39 -12.90 -12.97
CA ALA A 446 7.24 -12.65 -14.13
C ALA A 446 7.34 -13.88 -15.07
N SER A 447 7.21 -15.08 -14.49
CA SER A 447 7.17 -16.37 -15.20
C SER A 447 5.76 -16.95 -15.31
N ALA A 448 4.71 -16.16 -15.05
CA ALA A 448 3.34 -16.62 -15.24
C ALA A 448 3.13 -16.94 -16.73
N ASP A 449 2.90 -18.22 -17.00
CA ASP A 449 2.41 -18.68 -18.28
C ASP A 449 0.89 -18.80 -18.21
N GLN A 450 0.24 -18.45 -19.31
CA GLN A 450 -1.20 -18.63 -19.42
C GLN A 450 -1.47 -20.09 -19.77
N ASP A 451 -1.90 -20.88 -18.79
CA ASP A 451 -2.10 -22.34 -18.95
C ASP A 451 -3.23 -22.68 -19.97
N ALA A 452 -4.16 -21.75 -20.26
CA ALA A 452 -5.20 -21.90 -21.28
C ALA A 452 -5.73 -20.54 -21.79
N PRO A 453 -6.27 -20.44 -23.04
CA PRO A 453 -6.92 -19.23 -23.53
C PRO A 453 -8.11 -18.86 -22.62
N GLY A 454 -8.05 -17.68 -22.00
CA GLY A 454 -9.12 -17.13 -21.17
C GLY A 454 -10.25 -16.51 -22.00
N ALA A 455 -11.34 -16.11 -21.33
CA ALA A 455 -12.44 -15.36 -21.95
C ALA A 455 -12.02 -13.94 -22.41
N VAL A 456 -10.95 -13.42 -21.82
CA VAL A 456 -10.38 -12.10 -22.10
C VAL A 456 -8.95 -12.23 -22.60
N GLU A 457 -8.58 -11.40 -23.57
CA GLU A 457 -7.21 -11.17 -24.00
C GLU A 457 -6.69 -9.86 -23.42
N LEU A 458 -5.47 -9.85 -22.88
CA LEU A 458 -4.72 -8.63 -22.59
C LEU A 458 -3.65 -8.43 -23.68
N VAL A 459 -3.71 -7.30 -24.37
CA VAL A 459 -2.70 -6.88 -25.36
C VAL A 459 -2.00 -5.63 -24.86
N LEU A 460 -0.67 -5.66 -24.89
CA LEU A 460 0.19 -4.51 -24.60
C LEU A 460 0.73 -3.94 -25.91
N ARG A 461 0.57 -2.64 -26.12
CA ARG A 461 1.08 -1.90 -27.29
C ARG A 461 1.84 -0.66 -26.85
N THR A 462 2.86 -0.28 -27.61
CA THR A 462 3.65 0.93 -27.39
C THR A 462 4.53 1.17 -28.62
N LYS A 463 5.27 2.28 -28.66
CA LYS A 463 6.28 2.55 -29.69
C LYS A 463 7.44 1.56 -29.54
N ASP A 464 7.98 1.09 -30.65
CA ASP A 464 9.17 0.23 -30.66
C ASP A 464 10.45 1.01 -30.38
N PHE A 465 10.45 2.32 -30.67
CA PHE A 465 11.52 3.25 -30.38
C PHE A 465 10.99 4.49 -29.66
N VAL A 466 11.68 4.92 -28.61
CA VAL A 466 11.42 6.17 -27.89
C VAL A 466 12.70 6.99 -27.81
N ASP A 467 12.57 8.30 -27.92
CA ASP A 467 13.71 9.20 -27.83
C ASP A 467 14.32 9.15 -26.42
N PHE A 468 15.60 9.54 -26.31
CA PHE A 468 16.23 9.66 -25.00
C PHE A 468 15.48 10.72 -24.17
N LEU A 469 15.20 10.39 -22.90
CA LEU A 469 14.35 11.16 -21.98
C LEU A 469 12.86 11.23 -22.35
N GLU A 470 12.40 10.55 -23.41
CA GLU A 470 10.96 10.42 -23.67
C GLU A 470 10.31 9.52 -22.61
N PRO A 471 9.34 10.05 -21.82
CA PRO A 471 8.61 9.25 -20.86
C PRO A 471 7.81 8.14 -21.55
N VAL A 472 7.99 6.89 -21.10
CA VAL A 472 7.33 5.73 -21.70
C VAL A 472 5.92 5.57 -21.13
N ALA A 473 4.94 5.42 -22.03
CA ALA A 473 3.61 4.94 -21.72
C ALA A 473 3.25 3.72 -22.57
N VAL A 474 2.45 2.82 -22.03
CA VAL A 474 1.95 1.63 -22.71
C VAL A 474 0.44 1.67 -22.81
N GLU A 475 -0.10 1.21 -23.94
CA GLU A 475 -1.53 0.90 -24.07
C GLU A 475 -1.74 -0.53 -23.55
N LEU A 476 -2.55 -0.66 -22.51
CA LEU A 476 -3.11 -1.93 -22.07
C LEU A 476 -4.51 -2.05 -22.62
N ARG A 477 -4.77 -3.15 -23.33
CA ARG A 477 -6.06 -3.40 -23.96
C ARG A 477 -6.61 -4.74 -23.54
N LEU A 478 -7.77 -4.72 -22.88
CA LEU A 478 -8.59 -5.91 -22.66
C LEU A 478 -9.54 -6.11 -23.84
N ARG A 479 -9.70 -7.36 -24.30
CA ARG A 479 -10.63 -7.72 -25.36
C ARG A 479 -11.39 -8.99 -25.01
N ASN A 480 -12.70 -8.98 -25.22
CA ASN A 480 -13.53 -10.16 -25.10
C ASN A 480 -13.29 -11.11 -26.29
N LEU A 481 -13.02 -12.38 -25.99
CA LEU A 481 -12.83 -13.44 -26.99
C LEU A 481 -14.04 -14.35 -27.15
N THR A 482 -15.10 -14.12 -26.36
CA THR A 482 -16.28 -14.98 -26.32
C THR A 482 -17.47 -14.34 -27.04
N ASN A 483 -18.49 -15.15 -27.35
CA ASN A 483 -19.75 -14.67 -27.93
C ASN A 483 -20.78 -14.25 -26.84
N GLU A 484 -20.33 -14.08 -25.60
CA GLU A 484 -21.15 -13.61 -24.49
C GLU A 484 -20.54 -12.32 -23.92
N PRO A 485 -21.33 -11.42 -23.31
CA PRO A 485 -20.76 -10.25 -22.64
C PRO A 485 -19.83 -10.66 -21.49
N VAL A 486 -18.70 -9.96 -21.34
CA VAL A 486 -17.72 -10.24 -20.28
C VAL A 486 -17.50 -9.00 -19.43
N LEU A 487 -17.63 -9.15 -18.11
CA LEU A 487 -17.33 -8.10 -17.13
C LEU A 487 -15.81 -8.05 -16.87
N VAL A 488 -15.25 -6.83 -16.85
CA VAL A 488 -13.86 -6.54 -16.47
C VAL A 488 -13.80 -5.29 -15.57
N ASP A 489 -12.78 -5.18 -14.72
CA ASP A 489 -12.41 -3.90 -14.07
C ASP A 489 -11.53 -3.08 -15.03
N GLY A 490 -11.98 -1.87 -15.36
CA GLY A 490 -11.36 -0.95 -16.31
C GLY A 490 -10.23 -0.09 -15.76
N ARG A 491 -9.93 -0.18 -14.46
CA ARG A 491 -8.82 0.53 -13.80
C ARG A 491 -7.48 -0.17 -14.07
N LEU A 492 -6.97 -0.14 -15.29
CA LEU A 492 -5.77 -0.91 -15.69
C LEU A 492 -4.43 -0.36 -15.15
N ASP A 493 -4.42 0.80 -14.51
CA ASP A 493 -3.20 1.36 -13.92
C ASP A 493 -2.77 0.56 -12.67
N PRO A 494 -1.48 0.18 -12.54
CA PRO A 494 -0.95 -0.53 -11.38
C PRO A 494 -1.25 0.12 -10.01
N VAL A 495 -1.53 1.43 -9.93
CA VAL A 495 -1.91 2.10 -8.66
C VAL A 495 -3.15 1.49 -8.00
N HIS A 496 -4.04 0.87 -8.78
CA HIS A 496 -5.26 0.19 -8.30
C HIS A 496 -5.05 -1.31 -8.02
N GLY A 497 -3.84 -1.82 -8.25
CA GLY A 497 -3.48 -3.22 -8.05
C GLY A 497 -4.19 -4.22 -8.96
N THR A 498 -4.92 -3.79 -10.00
CA THR A 498 -5.56 -4.68 -10.99
C THR A 498 -4.56 -5.31 -11.96
N THR A 499 -3.48 -4.58 -12.26
CA THR A 499 -2.47 -4.96 -13.24
C THR A 499 -1.08 -4.87 -12.61
N THR A 500 -0.22 -5.83 -12.92
CA THR A 500 1.22 -5.79 -12.62
C THR A 500 2.01 -5.69 -13.91
N VAL A 501 2.99 -4.78 -13.96
CA VAL A 501 3.86 -4.60 -15.13
C VAL A 501 5.28 -5.02 -14.78
N TYR A 502 5.88 -5.83 -15.64
CA TYR A 502 7.27 -6.28 -15.55
C TYR A 502 8.09 -5.69 -16.68
N VAL A 503 9.27 -5.19 -16.33
CA VAL A 503 10.23 -4.56 -17.24
C VAL A 503 11.56 -5.27 -17.14
N ARG A 504 12.04 -5.85 -18.24
CA ARG A 504 13.41 -6.31 -18.38
C ARG A 504 14.27 -5.16 -18.87
N THR A 505 15.27 -4.80 -18.08
CA THR A 505 16.21 -3.71 -18.39
C THR A 505 17.25 -4.13 -19.43
N PRO A 506 17.99 -3.18 -20.04
CA PRO A 506 19.11 -3.48 -20.94
C PRO A 506 20.20 -4.34 -20.31
N ALA A 507 20.37 -4.26 -19.00
CA ALA A 507 21.27 -5.12 -18.22
C ALA A 507 20.77 -6.57 -18.08
N GLY A 508 19.60 -6.90 -18.62
CA GLY A 508 19.00 -8.23 -18.60
C GLY A 508 18.22 -8.57 -17.33
N ARG A 509 18.16 -7.66 -16.35
CA ARG A 509 17.43 -7.80 -15.09
C ARG A 509 15.95 -7.52 -15.30
N THR A 510 15.06 -8.40 -14.84
CA THR A 510 13.62 -8.14 -14.78
C THR A 510 13.26 -7.50 -13.45
N VAL A 511 12.55 -6.38 -13.51
CA VAL A 511 12.01 -5.66 -12.36
C VAL A 511 10.50 -5.49 -12.52
N GLN A 512 9.77 -5.43 -11.42
CA GLN A 512 8.37 -5.02 -11.42
C GLN A 512 8.29 -3.49 -11.40
N TYR A 513 7.43 -2.89 -12.21
CA TYR A 513 7.07 -1.49 -12.08
C TYR A 513 6.15 -1.34 -10.86
N ALA A 514 6.66 -0.66 -9.85
CA ALA A 514 5.94 -0.32 -8.63
C ALA A 514 5.64 1.20 -8.63
N PRO A 515 4.36 1.60 -8.71
CA PRO A 515 3.99 3.01 -8.67
C PRO A 515 4.31 3.62 -7.29
N ILE A 516 4.42 4.94 -7.23
CA ILE A 516 4.68 5.67 -5.97
C ILE A 516 3.45 5.84 -5.07
N MET A 517 2.27 5.44 -5.57
CA MET A 517 0.98 5.56 -4.88
C MET A 517 0.26 4.22 -4.90
N CYS A 518 -0.55 3.98 -3.88
CA CYS A 518 -1.46 2.85 -3.78
C CYS A 518 -2.86 3.35 -3.47
N GLN A 519 -3.86 3.04 -4.31
CA GLN A 519 -5.22 3.58 -4.19
C GLN A 519 -6.26 2.47 -4.01
N ILE A 520 -6.95 2.47 -2.87
CA ILE A 520 -8.12 1.62 -2.65
C ILE A 520 -9.40 2.37 -3.02
N GLY A 521 -10.31 1.69 -3.73
CA GLY A 521 -11.53 2.32 -4.21
C GLY A 521 -12.48 1.39 -4.96
N LEU A 522 -13.63 1.92 -5.37
CA LEU A 522 -14.64 1.22 -6.18
C LEU A 522 -14.08 0.75 -7.53
N SER A 523 -14.48 -0.45 -7.97
CA SER A 523 -14.18 -0.96 -9.31
C SER A 523 -14.80 -0.13 -10.43
N ASP A 524 -14.10 -0.06 -11.58
CA ASP A 524 -14.64 0.47 -12.83
C ASP A 524 -15.21 -0.70 -13.63
N ASP A 525 -16.39 -1.17 -13.24
CA ASP A 525 -17.03 -2.35 -13.84
C ASP A 525 -17.48 -2.05 -15.29
N VAL A 526 -16.76 -2.61 -16.26
CA VAL A 526 -17.01 -2.44 -17.69
C VAL A 526 -17.46 -3.78 -18.30
N VAL A 527 -18.60 -3.76 -19.00
CA VAL A 527 -19.08 -4.93 -19.77
C VAL A 527 -18.61 -4.82 -21.21
N LEU A 528 -17.72 -5.72 -21.61
CA LEU A 528 -17.25 -5.86 -23.00
C LEU A 528 -18.28 -6.66 -23.82
N ALA A 529 -18.67 -6.13 -24.98
CA ALA A 529 -19.64 -6.79 -25.86
C ALA A 529 -19.10 -8.13 -26.41
N PRO A 530 -19.99 -9.05 -26.83
CA PRO A 530 -19.61 -10.28 -27.54
C PRO A 530 -18.71 -10.05 -28.75
N ALA A 531 -17.72 -10.91 -28.95
CA ALA A 531 -16.75 -10.84 -30.04
C ALA A 531 -17.41 -10.92 -31.43
N ASP A 532 -18.49 -11.70 -31.58
CA ASP A 532 -19.25 -11.85 -32.83
C ASP A 532 -20.18 -10.67 -33.15
N ARG A 533 -20.44 -9.81 -32.17
CA ARG A 533 -21.23 -8.58 -32.34
C ARG A 533 -20.39 -7.32 -32.53
N ALA A 534 -19.09 -7.39 -32.25
CA ALA A 534 -18.19 -6.24 -32.21
C ALA A 534 -17.38 -6.04 -33.50
N ASP A 535 -17.75 -6.70 -34.61
CA ASP A 535 -17.05 -6.56 -35.90
C ASP A 535 -17.17 -5.12 -36.44
N GLY A 536 -16.20 -4.29 -36.06
CA GLY A 536 -15.91 -2.96 -36.61
C GLY A 536 -16.14 -1.78 -35.67
N ASP A 537 -16.89 -1.94 -34.58
CA ASP A 537 -17.28 -0.82 -33.71
C ASP A 537 -16.37 -0.64 -32.47
N GLY A 538 -15.68 -1.71 -32.04
CA GLY A 538 -14.73 -1.68 -30.91
C GLY A 538 -15.38 -1.83 -29.53
N THR A 539 -16.65 -2.23 -29.44
CA THR A 539 -17.36 -2.43 -28.17
C THR A 539 -16.93 -3.70 -27.39
N ASP A 540 -16.18 -4.61 -28.02
CA ASP A 540 -15.58 -5.81 -27.40
C ASP A 540 -14.28 -5.53 -26.64
N ARG A 541 -13.79 -4.29 -26.61
CA ARG A 541 -12.48 -3.97 -26.04
C ARG A 541 -12.45 -2.68 -25.25
N LEU A 542 -11.56 -2.66 -24.26
CA LEU A 542 -11.24 -1.49 -23.46
C LEU A 542 -9.74 -1.23 -23.57
N SER A 543 -9.34 0.01 -23.86
CA SER A 543 -7.92 0.40 -23.93
C SER A 543 -7.65 1.54 -22.94
N ARG A 544 -6.57 1.42 -22.16
CA ARG A 544 -6.09 2.46 -21.25
C ARG A 544 -4.61 2.72 -21.53
N SER A 545 -4.21 3.99 -21.48
CA SER A 545 -2.81 4.38 -21.51
C SER A 545 -2.28 4.42 -20.09
N VAL A 546 -1.22 3.66 -19.80
CA VAL A 546 -0.57 3.57 -18.50
C VAL A 546 0.83 4.17 -18.60
N PRO A 547 1.12 5.30 -17.91
CA PRO A 547 2.47 5.84 -17.84
C PRO A 547 3.36 4.95 -16.97
N LEU A 548 4.57 4.64 -17.46
CA LEU A 548 5.57 3.84 -16.76
C LEU A 548 6.83 4.67 -16.52
N VAL A 549 6.65 5.95 -16.22
CA VAL A 549 7.74 6.94 -16.22
C VAL A 549 8.60 6.78 -14.97
N TYR A 550 7.95 6.88 -13.81
CA TYR A 550 8.59 7.01 -12.53
C TYR A 550 7.88 6.17 -11.48
N GLY A 551 8.63 5.34 -10.77
CA GLY A 551 8.14 4.46 -9.71
C GLY A 551 9.08 4.48 -8.51
N THR A 552 8.89 3.55 -7.58
CA THR A 552 9.76 3.45 -6.37
C THR A 552 11.23 3.20 -6.71
N GLY A 553 11.51 2.57 -7.85
CA GLY A 553 12.87 2.38 -8.38
C GLY A 553 13.46 3.60 -9.09
N GLY A 554 12.78 4.74 -9.12
CA GLY A 554 13.13 5.92 -9.91
C GLY A 554 12.59 5.87 -11.34
N PHE A 555 13.32 6.50 -12.28
CA PHE A 555 12.96 6.49 -13.71
C PHE A 555 13.15 5.09 -14.31
N MET A 556 12.06 4.48 -14.79
CA MET A 556 12.08 3.10 -15.27
C MET A 556 12.90 2.92 -16.56
N PHE A 557 12.86 3.93 -17.45
CA PHE A 557 13.49 3.92 -18.77
C PHE A 557 14.64 4.94 -18.88
N ALA A 558 15.44 5.07 -17.82
CA ALA A 558 16.53 6.04 -17.74
C ALA A 558 17.76 5.70 -18.60
N GLU A 559 18.02 4.41 -18.83
CA GLU A 559 19.22 3.95 -19.54
C GLU A 559 18.92 3.73 -21.04
N PRO A 560 19.74 4.23 -21.96
CA PRO A 560 19.63 3.86 -23.37
C PRO A 560 19.80 2.35 -23.58
N GLY A 561 18.97 1.75 -24.43
CA GLY A 561 19.06 0.31 -24.72
C GLY A 561 17.73 -0.34 -25.06
N GLU A 562 17.75 -1.67 -25.17
CA GLU A 562 16.54 -2.47 -25.39
C GLU A 562 15.94 -2.92 -24.06
N TYR A 563 14.65 -2.62 -23.88
CA TYR A 563 13.82 -3.07 -22.80
C TYR A 563 12.78 -4.06 -23.31
N GLN A 564 12.31 -4.94 -22.43
CA GLN A 564 11.16 -5.80 -22.69
C GLN A 564 10.08 -5.56 -21.65
N VAL A 565 8.83 -5.37 -22.07
CA VAL A 565 7.72 -5.07 -21.16
C VAL A 565 6.62 -6.12 -21.32
N ARG A 566 6.10 -6.61 -20.20
CA ARG A 566 4.98 -7.56 -20.12
C ARG A 566 4.06 -7.16 -18.96
N ALA A 567 2.76 -7.37 -19.09
CA ALA A 567 1.78 -7.07 -18.05
C ALA A 567 0.96 -8.32 -17.69
N VAL A 568 0.48 -8.37 -16.45
CA VAL A 568 -0.44 -9.38 -15.94
C VAL A 568 -1.65 -8.65 -15.38
N TYR A 569 -2.84 -8.97 -15.86
CA TYR A 569 -4.11 -8.48 -15.33
C TYR A 569 -4.73 -9.55 -14.43
N ALA A 570 -5.12 -9.14 -13.22
CA ALA A 570 -5.70 -9.99 -12.17
C ALA A 570 -6.85 -9.25 -11.46
N ALA A 571 -8.02 -9.24 -12.10
CA ALA A 571 -9.25 -8.63 -11.59
C ALA A 571 -10.50 -9.18 -12.32
N ALA A 572 -11.68 -8.95 -11.74
CA ALA A 572 -12.97 -9.46 -12.20
C ALA A 572 -12.97 -10.98 -12.44
N GLY A 573 -12.22 -11.73 -11.63
CA GLY A 573 -12.06 -13.18 -11.77
C GLY A 573 -11.20 -13.64 -12.96
N HIS A 574 -10.57 -12.73 -13.70
CA HIS A 574 -9.68 -13.06 -14.82
C HIS A 574 -8.21 -12.92 -14.40
N LEU A 575 -7.39 -13.92 -14.75
CA LEU A 575 -5.94 -13.85 -14.71
C LEU A 575 -5.41 -14.03 -16.14
N VAL A 576 -4.94 -12.94 -16.75
CA VAL A 576 -4.48 -12.95 -18.15
C VAL A 576 -3.16 -12.23 -18.28
N VAL A 577 -2.31 -12.75 -19.17
CA VAL A 577 -0.95 -12.23 -19.36
C VAL A 577 -0.81 -11.67 -20.76
N SER A 578 -0.17 -10.51 -20.88
CA SER A 578 0.03 -9.85 -22.16
C SER A 578 1.10 -10.52 -23.03
N ASN A 579 1.09 -10.17 -24.31
CA ASN A 579 2.29 -10.26 -25.15
C ASN A 579 3.44 -9.45 -24.54
N THR A 580 4.68 -9.82 -24.88
CA THR A 580 5.87 -9.02 -24.57
C THR A 580 6.15 -8.05 -25.71
N VAL A 581 6.32 -6.78 -25.38
CA VAL A 581 6.79 -5.76 -26.32
C VAL A 581 8.25 -5.44 -26.08
N ARG A 582 8.93 -4.98 -27.13
CA ARG A 582 10.29 -4.45 -27.06
C ARG A 582 10.25 -2.96 -27.25
N ILE A 583 10.97 -2.24 -26.40
CA ILE A 583 11.11 -0.79 -26.47
C ILE A 583 12.59 -0.48 -26.55
N ARG A 584 13.01 0.26 -27.56
CA ARG A 584 14.38 0.75 -27.67
C ARG A 584 14.43 2.22 -27.26
N VAL A 585 15.11 2.51 -26.16
CA VAL A 585 15.41 3.88 -25.73
C VAL A 585 16.64 4.37 -26.51
N GLY A 586 16.48 5.53 -27.15
CA GLY A 586 17.54 6.21 -27.90
C GLY A 586 18.73 6.62 -27.03
N GLN A 587 19.84 6.97 -27.68
CA GLN A 587 20.99 7.62 -27.04
C GLN A 587 20.77 9.14 -27.02
N PRO A 588 21.44 9.89 -26.11
CA PRO A 588 21.42 11.34 -26.15
C PRO A 588 21.85 11.85 -27.54
N ALA A 589 21.08 12.79 -28.10
CA ALA A 589 21.36 13.34 -29.42
C ALA A 589 22.64 14.21 -29.43
N SER A 590 23.00 14.78 -28.28
CA SER A 590 24.20 15.59 -28.09
C SER A 590 24.79 15.44 -26.67
N VAL A 591 26.03 15.91 -26.49
CA VAL A 591 26.68 15.99 -25.17
C VAL A 591 25.91 16.95 -24.24
N GLN A 592 25.26 17.96 -24.79
CA GLN A 592 24.44 18.90 -24.03
C GLN A 592 23.19 18.21 -23.48
N ASP A 593 22.56 17.34 -24.27
CA ASP A 593 21.37 16.59 -23.83
C ASP A 593 21.75 15.53 -22.79
N ASP A 594 22.91 14.89 -22.94
CA ASP A 594 23.48 13.99 -21.92
C ASP A 594 23.73 14.71 -20.59
N ARG A 595 24.26 15.95 -20.63
CA ARG A 595 24.41 16.78 -19.43
C ARG A 595 23.08 17.19 -18.83
N PHE A 596 22.09 17.51 -19.67
CA PHE A 596 20.76 17.88 -19.21
C PHE A 596 20.02 16.71 -18.55
N ALA A 597 20.28 15.47 -18.98
CA ALA A 597 19.72 14.27 -18.37
C ALA A 597 20.01 14.18 -16.87
N ALA A 598 21.17 14.65 -16.41
CA ALA A 598 21.49 14.70 -14.98
C ALA A 598 20.54 15.61 -14.17
N SER A 599 19.97 16.64 -14.79
CA SER A 599 18.92 17.49 -14.19
C SER A 599 17.54 16.88 -14.34
N PHE A 600 17.21 16.32 -15.51
CA PHE A 600 15.89 15.77 -15.80
C PHE A 600 15.61 14.47 -15.02
N LEU A 601 16.59 13.58 -14.90
CA LEU A 601 16.45 12.28 -14.24
C LEU A 601 16.55 12.38 -12.70
N ARG A 602 16.43 13.60 -12.16
CA ARG A 602 16.39 13.84 -10.73
C ARG A 602 15.07 13.40 -10.12
N PRO A 603 15.08 12.96 -8.85
CA PRO A 603 13.86 12.47 -8.22
C PRO A 603 12.73 13.46 -8.15
N GLU A 604 13.05 14.73 -7.93
CA GLU A 604 12.07 15.81 -7.84
C GLU A 604 11.23 15.89 -9.12
N VAL A 605 11.90 15.79 -10.27
CA VAL A 605 11.27 15.83 -11.60
C VAL A 605 10.39 14.60 -11.81
N GLY A 606 10.90 13.42 -11.43
CA GLY A 606 10.16 12.17 -11.49
C GLY A 606 8.89 12.18 -10.64
N LEU A 607 8.98 12.67 -9.40
CA LEU A 607 7.84 12.85 -8.52
C LEU A 607 6.86 13.89 -9.03
N THR A 608 7.32 15.02 -9.57
CA THR A 608 6.43 16.01 -10.22
C THR A 608 5.62 15.35 -11.32
N ILE A 609 6.24 14.51 -12.17
CA ILE A 609 5.52 13.77 -13.22
C ILE A 609 4.52 12.78 -12.59
N ALA A 610 4.95 11.97 -11.63
CA ALA A 610 4.14 10.92 -11.04
C ALA A 610 2.95 11.45 -10.21
N LEU A 611 3.09 12.63 -9.61
CA LEU A 611 2.04 13.34 -8.87
C LEU A 611 1.16 14.22 -9.80
N GLY A 612 1.17 13.96 -11.10
CA GLY A 612 0.29 14.63 -12.07
C GLY A 612 0.67 16.07 -12.40
N GLY A 613 1.94 16.45 -12.19
CA GLY A 613 2.43 17.80 -12.38
C GLY A 613 2.40 18.65 -11.11
N SER A 614 2.70 18.08 -9.94
CA SER A 614 2.67 18.81 -8.66
C SER A 614 3.47 20.11 -8.68
N MET A 615 2.89 21.18 -8.12
CA MET A 615 3.51 22.50 -7.93
C MET A 615 4.05 22.69 -6.50
N SER A 616 4.26 21.59 -5.77
CA SER A 616 4.79 21.65 -4.41
C SER A 616 6.16 22.31 -4.37
N GLN A 617 6.34 23.23 -3.41
CA GLN A 617 7.63 23.88 -3.17
C GLN A 617 8.72 22.89 -2.72
N HIS A 618 8.30 21.73 -2.19
CA HIS A 618 9.20 20.69 -1.74
C HIS A 618 9.90 19.99 -2.90
N LEU A 619 9.37 20.06 -4.13
CA LEU A 619 9.98 19.46 -5.34
C LEU A 619 10.97 20.41 -6.05
N GLY A 620 11.41 21.49 -5.39
CA GLY A 620 12.41 22.41 -5.92
C GLY A 620 12.06 22.97 -7.30
N ASP A 621 13.05 23.04 -8.20
CA ASP A 621 12.92 23.64 -9.54
C ASP A 621 12.37 22.65 -10.61
N ALA A 622 11.72 21.56 -10.21
CA ALA A 622 11.31 20.48 -11.12
C ALA A 622 10.45 20.95 -12.31
N VAL A 623 9.47 21.83 -12.09
CA VAL A 623 8.63 22.39 -13.16
C VAL A 623 9.45 23.27 -14.11
N GLY A 624 10.46 23.97 -13.60
CA GLY A 624 11.40 24.73 -14.42
C GLY A 624 12.22 23.82 -15.33
N ILE A 625 12.71 22.69 -14.81
CA ILE A 625 13.44 21.68 -15.60
C ILE A 625 12.53 21.05 -16.66
N LEU A 626 11.27 20.75 -16.33
CA LEU A 626 10.29 20.23 -17.30
C LEU A 626 9.95 21.28 -18.37
N THR A 627 9.91 22.56 -18.01
CA THR A 627 9.71 23.66 -18.98
C THR A 627 10.90 23.75 -19.93
N GLU A 628 12.13 23.69 -19.41
CA GLU A 628 13.33 23.63 -20.25
C GLU A 628 13.31 22.39 -21.16
N ALA A 629 12.87 21.23 -20.66
CA ALA A 629 12.75 20.01 -21.46
C ALA A 629 11.72 20.17 -22.60
N ALA A 630 10.57 20.78 -22.33
CA ALA A 630 9.53 21.05 -23.32
C ALA A 630 10.05 21.95 -24.46
N GLU A 631 10.84 22.98 -24.12
CA GLU A 631 11.43 23.91 -25.08
C GLU A 631 12.62 23.31 -25.84
N ARG A 632 13.56 22.70 -25.11
CA ARG A 632 14.78 22.08 -25.64
C ARG A 632 14.48 20.96 -26.62
N PHE A 633 13.48 20.14 -26.30
CA PHE A 633 13.10 18.97 -27.08
C PHE A 633 11.80 19.20 -27.88
N ALA A 634 11.47 20.46 -28.18
CA ALA A 634 10.32 20.80 -29.01
C ALA A 634 10.37 20.04 -30.36
N GLY A 635 9.27 19.38 -30.73
CA GLY A 635 9.22 18.54 -31.93
C GLY A 635 9.53 17.05 -31.70
N SER A 636 9.86 16.63 -30.47
CA SER A 636 10.13 15.23 -30.11
C SER A 636 9.09 14.70 -29.11
N GLY A 637 9.09 13.38 -28.88
CA GLY A 637 8.24 12.76 -27.87
C GLY A 637 8.57 13.23 -26.44
N ALA A 638 9.85 13.47 -26.14
CA ALA A 638 10.28 14.01 -24.85
C ALA A 638 9.72 15.43 -24.61
N GLY A 639 9.77 16.29 -25.62
CA GLY A 639 9.20 17.64 -25.54
C GLY A 639 7.68 17.64 -25.40
N VAL A 640 6.99 16.75 -26.11
CA VAL A 640 5.53 16.55 -25.98
C VAL A 640 5.14 16.20 -24.55
N ALA A 641 5.78 15.17 -23.98
CA ALA A 641 5.45 14.70 -22.63
C ALA A 641 5.82 15.71 -21.53
N ALA A 642 6.93 16.42 -21.69
CA ALA A 642 7.31 17.50 -20.79
C ALA A 642 6.30 18.66 -20.85
N ALA A 643 5.90 19.09 -22.04
CA ALA A 643 4.90 20.14 -22.24
C ALA A 643 3.54 19.76 -21.64
N GLU A 644 3.11 18.49 -21.80
CA GLU A 644 1.90 17.97 -21.18
C GLU A 644 1.95 18.05 -19.64
N THR A 645 3.06 17.63 -19.04
CA THR A 645 3.23 17.69 -17.57
C THR A 645 3.23 19.14 -17.09
N VAL A 646 3.98 20.03 -17.74
CA VAL A 646 4.00 21.47 -17.39
C VAL A 646 2.62 22.10 -17.54
N ALA A 647 1.87 21.77 -18.60
CA ALA A 647 0.51 22.28 -18.78
C ALA A 647 -0.45 21.79 -17.70
N ARG A 648 -0.32 20.55 -17.22
CA ARG A 648 -1.07 20.07 -16.05
C ARG A 648 -0.69 20.83 -14.78
N SER A 649 0.60 21.11 -14.57
CA SER A 649 1.10 21.89 -13.45
C SER A 649 0.56 23.32 -13.42
N ILE A 650 0.72 24.05 -14.52
CA ILE A 650 0.39 25.48 -14.55
C ILE A 650 -1.07 25.75 -14.89
N GLY A 651 -1.75 24.82 -15.56
CA GLY A 651 -3.11 24.99 -16.06
C GLY A 651 -4.22 24.76 -15.03
N ARG A 652 -3.89 24.26 -13.84
CA ARG A 652 -4.83 24.09 -12.72
C ARG A 652 -4.39 24.94 -11.52
N ASP A 653 -5.35 25.28 -10.67
CA ASP A 653 -5.02 25.83 -9.36
C ASP A 653 -4.30 24.76 -8.54
N PHE A 654 -3.34 25.15 -7.71
CA PHE A 654 -2.68 24.24 -6.76
C PHE A 654 -2.73 24.86 -5.36
N PHE A 655 -3.22 24.09 -4.41
CA PHE A 655 -3.31 24.51 -3.02
C PHE A 655 -2.20 23.87 -2.19
N ARG A 656 -1.63 24.65 -1.29
CA ARG A 656 -0.59 24.20 -0.37
C ARG A 656 -1.07 24.37 1.06
N ARG A 657 -0.57 23.52 1.94
CA ARG A 657 -0.82 23.69 3.37
C ARG A 657 0.11 24.79 3.88
N GLU A 658 -0.45 25.77 4.58
CA GLU A 658 0.31 26.77 5.30
C GLU A 658 0.00 26.67 6.78
N ILE A 659 1.07 26.53 7.58
CA ILE A 659 1.00 26.45 9.03
C ILE A 659 1.78 27.64 9.59
N ASP A 660 1.09 28.51 10.33
CA ASP A 660 1.70 29.57 11.13
C ASP A 660 1.29 29.43 12.61
N ALA A 661 1.62 30.42 13.45
CA ALA A 661 1.34 30.35 14.88
C ALA A 661 -0.16 30.35 15.20
N ASP A 662 -0.99 30.89 14.29
CA ASP A 662 -2.40 31.19 14.53
C ASP A 662 -3.34 30.44 13.56
N SER A 663 -2.81 29.76 12.53
CA SER A 663 -3.59 29.09 11.50
C SER A 663 -2.90 27.88 10.86
N ASP A 664 -3.73 26.94 10.43
CA ASP A 664 -3.37 25.77 9.62
C ASP A 664 -4.43 25.65 8.52
N ARG A 665 -4.06 25.97 7.28
CA ARG A 665 -5.03 26.13 6.19
C ARG A 665 -4.47 25.73 4.84
N MET A 666 -5.35 25.30 3.95
CA MET A 666 -5.05 25.20 2.52
C MET A 666 -5.18 26.58 1.88
N VAL A 667 -4.08 27.06 1.30
CA VAL A 667 -4.06 28.31 0.53
C VAL A 667 -3.72 28.04 -0.92
N LYS A 668 -4.24 28.88 -1.82
CA LYS A 668 -3.88 28.81 -3.24
C LYS A 668 -2.43 29.27 -3.42
N GLY A 669 -1.51 28.31 -3.58
CA GLY A 669 -0.09 28.57 -3.80
C GLY A 669 0.22 28.92 -5.26
N HIS A 670 -0.57 28.39 -6.19
CA HIS A 670 -0.51 28.69 -7.62
C HIS A 670 -1.91 28.86 -8.19
N SER A 671 -2.07 29.85 -9.07
CA SER A 671 -3.32 30.09 -9.80
C SER A 671 -3.18 29.59 -11.23
N ALA A 672 -4.19 28.89 -11.71
CA ALA A 672 -4.24 28.39 -13.08
C ALA A 672 -3.92 29.49 -14.10
N ASP A 673 -3.01 29.21 -15.02
CA ASP A 673 -2.78 29.97 -16.24
C ASP A 673 -3.05 29.10 -17.46
N PRO A 674 -4.32 28.94 -17.86
CA PRO A 674 -4.68 28.17 -19.05
C PRO A 674 -4.07 28.77 -20.34
N GLY A 675 -3.77 30.07 -20.35
CA GLY A 675 -3.13 30.73 -21.49
C GLY A 675 -1.70 30.25 -21.68
N ALA A 676 -0.92 30.21 -20.61
CA ALA A 676 0.43 29.65 -20.62
C ALA A 676 0.42 28.14 -20.90
N ALA A 677 -0.53 27.38 -20.33
CA ALA A 677 -0.68 25.95 -20.59
C ALA A 677 -0.97 25.65 -22.08
N LEU A 678 -1.80 26.47 -22.74
CA LEU A 678 -2.05 26.38 -24.18
C LEU A 678 -0.83 26.78 -25.02
N ALA A 679 -0.03 27.74 -24.55
CA ALA A 679 1.17 28.19 -25.26
C ALA A 679 2.28 27.13 -25.22
N ILE A 680 2.57 26.56 -24.05
CA ILE A 680 3.64 25.56 -23.88
C ILE A 680 3.33 24.25 -24.63
N THR A 681 2.04 23.90 -24.78
CA THR A 681 1.61 22.70 -25.51
C THR A 681 1.39 22.89 -27.01
N ALA A 682 1.49 24.11 -27.54
CA ALA A 682 1.27 24.35 -28.97
C ALA A 682 2.27 23.58 -29.87
N PRO A 683 3.59 23.55 -29.58
CA PRO A 683 4.54 22.73 -30.34
C PRO A 683 4.25 21.23 -30.22
N ALA A 684 3.80 20.78 -29.05
CA ALA A 684 3.43 19.39 -28.81
C ALA A 684 2.24 18.96 -29.67
N LEU A 685 1.22 19.81 -29.78
CA LEU A 685 0.06 19.56 -30.64
C LEU A 685 0.48 19.50 -32.12
N GLU A 686 1.30 20.45 -32.59
CA GLU A 686 1.81 20.43 -33.97
C GLU A 686 2.59 19.15 -34.28
N THR A 687 3.41 18.69 -33.33
CA THR A 687 4.18 17.44 -33.44
C THR A 687 3.26 16.23 -33.57
N LEU A 688 2.22 16.14 -32.75
CA LEU A 688 1.30 15.00 -32.72
C LEU A 688 0.37 15.01 -33.93
N SER A 689 -0.28 16.13 -34.26
CA SER A 689 -1.17 16.24 -35.42
C SER A 689 -0.43 16.03 -36.75
N GLY A 690 0.85 16.45 -36.83
CA GLY A 690 1.71 16.17 -37.98
C GLY A 690 2.12 14.70 -38.14
N SER A 691 1.94 13.86 -37.12
CA SER A 691 2.32 12.44 -37.15
C SER A 691 1.37 11.61 -38.01
N LYS A 692 1.95 10.65 -38.75
CA LYS A 692 1.19 9.61 -39.46
C LYS A 692 1.17 8.28 -38.72
N ASP A 693 1.87 8.19 -37.60
CA ASP A 693 1.98 6.98 -36.80
C ASP A 693 0.73 6.80 -35.92
N PRO A 694 -0.03 5.70 -36.05
CA PRO A 694 -1.15 5.39 -35.17
C PRO A 694 -0.77 5.36 -33.67
N ALA A 695 0.49 5.12 -33.31
CA ALA A 695 0.95 5.19 -31.91
C ALA A 695 0.80 6.60 -31.30
N ALA A 696 0.68 7.64 -32.12
CA ALA A 696 0.44 9.01 -31.67
C ALA A 696 -1.03 9.26 -31.25
N ASN A 697 -1.98 8.41 -31.66
CA ASN A 697 -3.42 8.65 -31.47
C ASN A 697 -3.81 8.87 -30.00
N LEU A 698 -3.32 8.03 -29.10
CA LEU A 698 -3.63 8.14 -27.67
C LEU A 698 -2.99 9.38 -27.05
N ALA A 699 -1.76 9.73 -27.45
CA ALA A 699 -1.10 10.93 -26.97
C ALA A 699 -1.82 12.20 -27.46
N GLU A 700 -2.18 12.25 -28.74
CA GLU A 700 -2.89 13.39 -29.32
C GLU A 700 -4.26 13.57 -28.69
N HIS A 701 -5.03 12.48 -28.54
CA HIS A 701 -6.33 12.53 -27.91
C HIS A 701 -6.23 13.03 -26.46
N ARG A 702 -5.24 12.56 -25.68
CA ARG A 702 -4.99 13.07 -24.32
C ARG A 702 -4.62 14.55 -24.33
N LEU A 703 -3.71 14.97 -25.20
CA LEU A 703 -3.26 16.35 -25.26
C LEU A 703 -4.40 17.30 -25.65
N VAL A 704 -5.20 16.95 -26.65
CA VAL A 704 -6.35 17.76 -27.08
C VAL A 704 -7.40 17.85 -25.98
N ASN A 705 -7.65 16.78 -25.22
CA ASN A 705 -8.55 16.85 -24.06
C ASN A 705 -8.00 17.73 -22.94
N LEU A 706 -6.70 17.67 -22.63
CA LEU A 706 -6.06 18.60 -21.69
C LEU A 706 -6.22 20.05 -22.16
N ARG A 707 -5.99 20.32 -23.46
CA ARG A 707 -6.13 21.66 -24.03
C ARG A 707 -7.58 22.13 -24.10
N ARG A 708 -8.54 21.22 -24.31
CA ARG A 708 -9.99 21.49 -24.22
C ARG A 708 -10.33 22.05 -22.85
N GLU A 709 -9.86 21.42 -21.77
CA GLU A 709 -10.07 21.91 -20.41
C GLU A 709 -9.50 23.33 -20.21
N MET A 710 -8.35 23.63 -20.80
CA MET A 710 -7.76 24.97 -20.75
C MET A 710 -8.56 26.01 -21.54
N HIS A 711 -9.11 25.63 -22.70
CA HIS A 711 -10.01 26.50 -23.48
C HIS A 711 -11.32 26.74 -22.73
N ASP A 712 -11.90 25.71 -22.12
CA ASP A 712 -13.12 25.80 -21.32
C ASP A 712 -12.91 26.72 -20.10
N ALA A 713 -11.77 26.60 -19.41
CA ALA A 713 -11.39 27.50 -18.32
C ALA A 713 -11.27 28.97 -18.74
N ARG A 714 -11.02 29.24 -20.03
CA ARG A 714 -11.00 30.58 -20.63
C ARG A 714 -12.34 31.00 -21.24
N GLY A 715 -13.35 30.12 -21.24
CA GLY A 715 -14.63 30.34 -21.90
C GLY A 715 -14.55 30.33 -23.44
N ASP A 716 -13.52 29.71 -24.02
CA ASP A 716 -13.29 29.62 -25.47
C ASP A 716 -13.74 28.26 -26.04
N GLY A 717 -15.01 27.93 -25.86
CA GLY A 717 -15.59 26.67 -26.38
C GLY A 717 -15.50 26.55 -27.91
N ALA A 718 -15.36 27.67 -28.64
CA ALA A 718 -15.15 27.66 -30.08
C ALA A 718 -13.76 27.14 -30.46
N ALA A 719 -12.72 27.54 -29.73
CA ALA A 719 -11.38 26.98 -29.92
C ALA A 719 -11.30 25.51 -29.50
N ALA A 720 -11.94 25.14 -28.38
CA ALA A 720 -12.06 23.75 -27.93
C ALA A 720 -12.70 22.85 -29.00
N ALA A 721 -13.86 23.26 -29.54
CA ALA A 721 -14.55 22.52 -30.59
C ALA A 721 -13.71 22.41 -31.88
N LYS A 722 -12.92 23.44 -32.21
CA LYS A 722 -12.03 23.42 -33.37
C LYS A 722 -10.91 22.39 -33.21
N GLU A 723 -10.26 22.33 -32.05
CA GLU A 723 -9.20 21.35 -31.79
C GLU A 723 -9.75 19.91 -31.74
N LEU A 724 -10.93 19.69 -31.15
CA LEU A 724 -11.59 18.38 -31.17
C LEU A 724 -12.00 17.94 -32.59
N THR A 725 -12.45 18.88 -33.43
CA THR A 725 -12.76 18.59 -34.83
C THR A 725 -11.49 18.20 -35.60
N ALA A 726 -10.40 18.94 -35.41
CA ALA A 726 -9.11 18.61 -36.01
C ALA A 726 -8.61 17.24 -35.56
N LEU A 727 -8.70 16.92 -34.26
CA LEU A 727 -8.41 15.60 -33.73
C LEU A 727 -9.23 14.51 -34.44
N ALA A 728 -10.54 14.71 -34.60
CA ALA A 728 -11.39 13.72 -35.29
C ALA A 728 -10.95 13.50 -36.74
N ASP A 729 -10.51 14.55 -37.43
CA ASP A 729 -10.00 14.47 -38.80
C ASP A 729 -8.65 13.74 -38.86
N ASP A 730 -7.74 14.02 -37.91
CA ASP A 730 -6.42 13.39 -37.82
C ASP A 730 -6.55 11.89 -37.48
N LEU A 731 -7.40 11.54 -36.51
CA LEU A 731 -7.72 10.16 -36.15
C LEU A 731 -8.38 9.42 -37.33
N ALA A 732 -9.29 10.06 -38.07
CA ALA A 732 -9.90 9.49 -39.26
C ALA A 732 -8.85 9.23 -40.35
N GLY A 733 -7.92 10.17 -40.56
CA GLY A 733 -6.80 10.04 -41.48
C GLY A 733 -5.86 8.87 -41.16
N ARG A 734 -5.81 8.46 -39.88
CA ARG A 734 -5.04 7.30 -39.39
C ARG A 734 -5.86 6.01 -39.26
N GLY A 735 -7.12 6.03 -39.69
CA GLY A 735 -7.97 4.83 -39.75
C GLY A 735 -8.51 4.36 -38.39
N VAL A 736 -8.73 5.28 -37.44
CA VAL A 736 -9.38 4.98 -36.15
C VAL A 736 -10.87 4.62 -36.36
N ASN A 737 -11.40 3.73 -35.52
CA ASN A 737 -12.79 3.24 -35.61
C ASN A 737 -13.83 4.36 -35.54
N ALA A 738 -14.93 4.19 -36.29
CA ALA A 738 -16.01 5.17 -36.40
C ALA A 738 -16.61 5.59 -35.05
N VAL A 739 -16.78 4.66 -34.11
CA VAL A 739 -17.33 4.96 -32.76
C VAL A 739 -16.48 5.97 -32.01
N VAL A 740 -15.15 5.85 -32.06
CA VAL A 740 -14.24 6.81 -31.42
C VAL A 740 -14.31 8.17 -32.12
N LEU A 741 -14.44 8.18 -33.44
CA LEU A 741 -14.59 9.42 -34.21
C LEU A 741 -15.92 10.12 -33.89
N GLU A 742 -17.00 9.36 -33.73
CA GLU A 742 -18.31 9.87 -33.32
C GLU A 742 -18.24 10.45 -31.91
N GLU A 743 -17.60 9.76 -30.96
CA GLU A 743 -17.38 10.26 -29.60
C GLU A 743 -16.65 11.61 -29.59
N VAL A 744 -15.54 11.73 -30.32
CA VAL A 744 -14.77 12.99 -30.40
C VAL A 744 -15.58 14.10 -31.08
N ARG A 745 -16.36 13.78 -32.11
CA ARG A 745 -17.24 14.75 -32.79
C ARG A 745 -18.39 15.21 -31.91
N ASP A 746 -18.96 14.31 -31.12
CA ASP A 746 -19.99 14.64 -30.15
C ASP A 746 -19.45 15.56 -29.07
N GLN A 747 -18.23 15.30 -28.57
CA GLN A 747 -17.53 16.21 -27.66
C GLN A 747 -17.30 17.59 -28.31
N ALA A 748 -16.90 17.66 -29.59
CA ALA A 748 -16.75 18.92 -30.31
C ALA A 748 -18.09 19.68 -30.43
N GLY A 749 -19.19 18.95 -30.67
CA GLY A 749 -20.54 19.51 -30.72
C GLY A 749 -21.02 20.05 -29.37
N GLN A 750 -20.65 19.40 -28.27
CA GLN A 750 -20.94 19.84 -26.90
C GLN A 750 -20.13 21.09 -26.50
N ALA A 751 -18.87 21.19 -26.93
CA ALA A 751 -18.01 22.34 -26.67
C ALA A 751 -18.42 23.60 -27.45
N ALA A 752 -19.07 23.44 -28.61
CA ALA A 752 -19.48 24.57 -29.44
C ALA A 752 -20.49 25.48 -28.72
N PRO A 753 -20.33 26.82 -28.75
CA PRO A 753 -21.24 27.73 -28.06
C PRO A 753 -22.67 27.56 -28.60
N THR A 754 -23.62 27.26 -27.70
CA THR A 754 -25.03 27.15 -28.06
C THR A 754 -25.50 28.46 -28.68
N ARG A 755 -25.87 28.43 -29.96
CA ARG A 755 -26.54 29.56 -30.62
C ARG A 755 -27.81 29.87 -29.83
N ARG A 756 -27.77 30.88 -28.96
CA ARG A 756 -28.96 31.53 -28.39
C ARG A 756 -29.80 31.99 -29.58
N ARG A 757 -30.86 31.25 -29.86
CA ARG A 757 -31.86 31.59 -30.87
C ARG A 757 -32.50 32.89 -30.40
N SER A 758 -32.05 34.04 -30.93
CA SER A 758 -32.62 35.33 -30.60
C SER A 758 -34.11 35.28 -30.90
N THR A 759 -34.96 35.28 -29.87
CA THR A 759 -36.38 35.53 -30.03
C THR A 759 -36.53 36.96 -30.53
N ARG A 760 -36.82 37.06 -31.82
CA ARG A 760 -37.10 38.31 -32.50
C ARG A 760 -38.37 38.90 -31.88
N SER A 761 -38.19 39.83 -30.94
CA SER A 761 -39.27 40.64 -30.36
C SER A 761 -40.02 41.36 -31.48
N THR A 762 -41.22 40.89 -31.79
CA THR A 762 -42.18 41.61 -32.62
C THR A 762 -42.78 42.74 -31.80
N SER A 763 -42.31 43.96 -32.05
CA SER A 763 -42.85 45.19 -31.47
C SER A 763 -44.28 45.42 -32.00
N ALA A 764 -45.29 45.17 -31.16
CA ALA A 764 -46.68 45.53 -31.46
C ALA A 764 -46.87 47.04 -31.28
N LYS A 765 -47.16 47.73 -32.40
CA LYS A 765 -47.64 49.12 -32.44
C LYS A 765 -48.95 49.25 -31.67
N ARG A 766 -48.94 50.01 -30.58
CA ARG A 766 -50.12 50.46 -29.84
C ARG A 766 -50.81 51.57 -30.65
N LYS A 767 -52.00 51.30 -31.19
CA LYS A 767 -52.92 52.29 -31.77
C LYS A 767 -53.87 52.78 -30.68
N LYS A 768 -54.08 54.10 -30.65
CA LYS A 768 -54.99 54.84 -29.76
C LYS A 768 -56.45 54.36 -29.90
N SER A 769 -57.12 54.19 -28.76
CA SER A 769 -58.48 54.69 -28.47
C SER A 769 -58.61 54.82 -26.97
#